data_AF-A0A958E3N3-F1
#
_entry.id   AF-A0A958E3N3-F1
#
_cell.length_a   1.000
_cell.length_b   1.000
_cell.length_c   1.000
_cell.angle_alpha   90.00
_cell.angle_beta   90.00
_cell.angle_gamma   90.00
#
_symmetry.space_group_name_H-M   'P 1'
#
loop_
_entity.id
_entity.type
_entity.pdbx_description
1 polymer ?
#
loop_
_entity_poly.entity_id
_entity_poly.type
_entity_poly.pdbx_seq_one_letter_code
_entity_poly.pdbx_strand_id
1 'polypeptide(L)'
;MHFRWLLLSITIFGAFLACSDGDARKIKLADVADGESAANARASVVRLAENEQRAIAIVAFHNNSKDHSLNWLCRGLADMLRTELSQSPYLSVFQLAQTGENLIATSDSAASIASELFAAREAQAEILLTGKFSREANRLIIHTEMIDVLSGQVVRRVAVQGESLERIFSMVDELSQKVHGDLRDGTGEFADSRLELADMTRSIEAFRCYSEALANRDKLLFVEAEQCLKDAIAYDSTFAMAYLRMAQIKRSLMDSDEFKYYFGKVKQYSHKLGESDLVFVELLEESFKRDYRAYSHTLKNAVKRNPSNIELRLELAQFYANIGNLNDALMSFETVLAKDPGHANTLNLMGYLFAKRGDFTTALQYIEKYKAARPDEPNPFDSKGEILMRAGRLDEAVEEFNVVMRRWPQFFFTALRLAEIAVEKGNMAEALHYSDYSVEHAPSTQVKLHTKVYRALIYWRFGQPEVAARIFSEVLNAQPTEVYPMMLAAELYKSLGDSLQAERLEQTAFRHFEAKLLNQPPDVELINSFLSFSFSTQSIPPEKLVTLLEHIEPKMAASDLQTLLRFSLGYNYLRAGNRDAAHRLFADHGEVLIDLFTMKYNNGWGSGWKYIIETMDYEATVKPENNPFIQRLLEIARSTDRKDLQYLSKLLRARIYEQQENIPAVQKEFRDLGMPMEYQWDLAGPFSGKTESPFNYAFPPEVRQKTQSDHIFNGKAHPWQPANDGYLDGYVNLQAQFQPYTWAVAYAWTYVYASEEQKVQIRLGTDETCKLWLNDDLIWQHYLKEDAKLDRDLVTVVLRPGYNKLLLKITNTDFDWGFYLRITGENGDGLPGISFHSPADVH
;
A
#
# COMPACT_ATOMS: atom_id res chain seq x y z
N MET A 1 -18.79 42.12 9.36
CA MET A 1 -18.42 43.11 8.32
C MET A 1 -17.03 43.62 8.66
N HIS A 2 -15.99 43.00 8.11
CA HIS A 2 -15.35 43.34 6.84
C HIS A 2 -14.13 44.24 7.09
N PHE A 3 -12.95 43.62 7.14
CA PHE A 3 -11.68 44.33 7.09
C PHE A 3 -10.78 43.70 6.04
N ARG A 4 -10.75 44.36 4.88
CA ARG A 4 -9.60 44.40 3.97
C ARG A 4 -8.68 45.53 4.43
N TRP A 5 -7.40 45.36 4.10
CA TRP A 5 -6.29 46.32 4.06
C TRP A 5 -5.49 46.51 5.36
N LEU A 6 -4.27 45.97 5.40
CA LEU A 6 -3.01 46.60 4.89
C LEU A 6 -1.84 45.99 5.67
N LEU A 7 -0.78 45.46 5.02
CA LEU A 7 0.60 45.47 5.56
C LEU A 7 1.62 44.97 4.52
N LEU A 8 2.53 45.88 4.17
CA LEU A 8 3.77 45.70 3.40
C LEU A 8 4.95 45.79 4.40
N SER A 9 6.15 45.31 4.01
CA SER A 9 7.49 45.34 4.68
C SER A 9 7.72 44.37 5.86
N ILE A 10 8.61 43.35 5.84
CA ILE A 10 10.09 43.24 5.65
C ILE A 10 10.92 43.48 6.95
N THR A 11 11.52 42.39 7.50
CA THR A 11 12.78 42.26 8.32
C THR A 11 12.85 42.89 9.75
N ILE A 12 13.61 42.47 10.80
CA ILE A 12 14.77 41.56 11.03
C ILE A 12 15.09 41.44 12.57
N PHE A 13 15.63 40.27 13.01
CA PHE A 13 16.60 39.93 14.12
C PHE A 13 16.23 40.02 15.63
N GLY A 14 16.75 39.15 16.53
CA GLY A 14 17.68 38.00 16.40
C GLY A 14 18.28 37.45 17.73
N ALA A 15 19.00 36.31 17.59
CA ALA A 15 20.06 35.67 18.41
C ALA A 15 19.67 34.90 19.72
N PHE A 16 20.22 33.70 20.04
CA PHE A 16 21.64 33.31 20.09
C PHE A 16 21.96 31.77 19.97
N LEU A 17 22.93 31.44 19.09
CA LEU A 17 24.07 30.46 19.07
C LEU A 17 23.91 28.95 19.44
N ALA A 18 24.58 27.98 18.76
CA ALA A 18 25.97 27.98 18.26
C ALA A 18 26.30 27.08 17.01
N CYS A 19 27.38 27.51 16.32
CA CYS A 19 28.15 27.10 15.10
C CYS A 19 28.47 25.60 14.86
N SER A 20 28.91 25.12 13.67
CA SER A 20 29.87 25.70 12.70
C SER A 20 29.84 25.18 11.24
N ASP A 21 30.09 26.11 10.29
CA ASP A 21 30.82 26.10 8.99
C ASP A 21 30.53 25.03 7.90
N GLY A 22 30.37 25.34 6.60
CA GLY A 22 30.41 26.57 5.82
C GLY A 22 30.46 26.20 4.32
N ASP A 23 29.56 26.75 3.49
CA ASP A 23 29.82 27.13 2.09
C ASP A 23 28.57 27.77 1.45
N ALA A 24 28.60 29.10 1.30
CA ALA A 24 27.57 29.89 0.65
C ALA A 24 27.99 30.26 -0.78
N ARG A 25 27.26 29.76 -1.79
CA ARG A 25 27.38 30.19 -3.19
C ARG A 25 26.95 31.66 -3.32
N LYS A 26 27.91 32.57 -3.47
CA LYS A 26 27.68 33.96 -3.93
C LYS A 26 27.62 33.99 -5.46
N ILE A 27 26.47 34.39 -6.01
CA ILE A 27 26.32 34.73 -7.43
C ILE A 27 26.97 36.09 -7.65
N LYS A 28 27.98 36.15 -8.52
CA LYS A 28 28.66 37.37 -8.96
C LYS A 28 28.03 37.78 -10.29
N LEU A 29 27.21 38.83 -10.31
CA LEU A 29 26.80 39.50 -11.54
C LEU A 29 28.01 40.26 -12.08
N ALA A 30 28.42 39.96 -13.32
CA ALA A 30 29.51 40.65 -13.98
C ALA A 30 29.03 41.99 -14.55
N ASP A 31 29.83 43.04 -14.34
CA ASP A 31 29.65 44.37 -14.90
C ASP A 31 29.65 44.36 -16.43
N VAL A 32 28.69 45.07 -17.02
CA VAL A 32 28.58 45.35 -18.45
C VAL A 32 29.51 46.52 -18.76
N ALA A 33 30.54 46.27 -19.58
CA ALA A 33 31.34 47.31 -20.22
C ALA A 33 30.96 47.42 -21.70
N ASP A 34 30.99 48.66 -22.18
CA ASP A 34 30.48 49.17 -23.45
C ASP A 34 30.99 48.47 -24.72
N GLY A 35 30.06 48.31 -25.67
CA GLY A 35 30.34 48.47 -27.09
C GLY A 35 31.01 47.30 -27.83
N GLU A 36 30.26 46.25 -28.17
CA GLU A 36 30.42 45.51 -29.43
C GLU A 36 29.19 44.63 -29.71
N SER A 37 28.89 44.40 -30.99
CA SER A 37 27.56 44.03 -31.51
C SER A 37 26.90 42.79 -30.87
N ALA A 38 25.61 42.91 -30.57
CA ALA A 38 24.73 41.90 -29.99
C ALA A 38 24.34 40.71 -30.93
N ALA A 39 25.12 40.43 -31.98
CA ALA A 39 24.79 39.39 -32.97
C ALA A 39 25.62 38.09 -32.85
N ASN A 40 26.71 38.06 -32.06
CA ASN A 40 27.64 36.92 -32.04
C ASN A 40 27.90 36.29 -30.65
N ALA A 41 27.11 36.60 -29.61
CA ALA A 41 27.36 36.13 -28.24
C ALA A 41 26.27 35.20 -27.65
N ARG A 42 25.50 34.48 -28.48
CA ARG A 42 24.50 33.48 -28.01
C ARG A 42 24.66 32.09 -28.64
N ALA A 43 25.91 31.63 -28.73
CA ALA A 43 26.22 30.21 -28.80
C ALA A 43 26.97 29.81 -27.53
N SER A 44 26.37 30.03 -26.37
CA SER A 44 26.85 29.41 -25.13
C SER A 44 26.36 27.96 -25.14
N VAL A 45 27.22 27.09 -25.67
CA VAL A 45 27.20 25.65 -25.39
C VAL A 45 26.81 25.44 -23.93
N VAL A 46 25.73 24.70 -23.72
CA VAL A 46 25.14 24.44 -22.40
C VAL A 46 26.05 23.48 -21.65
N ARG A 47 27.05 24.02 -20.95
CA ARG A 47 28.11 23.25 -20.26
C ARG A 47 27.66 22.76 -18.88
N LEU A 48 27.81 21.46 -18.57
CA LEU A 48 27.47 20.85 -17.27
C LEU A 48 28.65 20.15 -16.58
N ALA A 49 28.56 20.03 -15.25
CA ALA A 49 29.49 19.29 -14.39
C ALA A 49 29.16 17.78 -14.32
N GLU A 50 30.14 16.94 -13.98
CA GLU A 50 30.10 15.45 -14.05
C GLU A 50 28.97 14.73 -13.28
N ASN A 51 28.16 15.42 -12.47
CA ASN A 51 27.15 14.82 -11.57
C ASN A 51 25.71 15.35 -11.74
N GLU A 52 25.39 16.16 -12.76
CA GLU A 52 24.03 16.65 -13.01
C GLU A 52 23.30 15.82 -14.09
N GLN A 53 22.05 15.42 -13.79
CA GLN A 53 21.15 14.72 -14.73
C GLN A 53 20.22 15.72 -15.41
N ARG A 54 19.96 15.54 -16.70
CA ARG A 54 18.97 16.33 -17.41
C ARG A 54 17.59 15.67 -17.39
N ALA A 55 16.59 16.44 -16.97
CA ALA A 55 15.18 16.05 -17.08
C ALA A 55 14.69 16.21 -18.52
N ILE A 56 14.25 15.12 -19.15
CA ILE A 56 13.73 15.08 -20.51
C ILE A 56 12.27 14.65 -20.50
N ALA A 57 11.40 15.55 -20.95
CA ALA A 57 10.02 15.23 -21.27
C ALA A 57 9.91 14.75 -22.71
N ILE A 58 9.29 13.60 -22.94
CA ILE A 58 8.92 13.09 -24.27
C ILE A 58 7.41 13.21 -24.43
N VAL A 59 6.97 13.75 -25.56
CA VAL A 59 5.55 13.73 -25.96
C VAL A 59 5.32 12.70 -27.06
N ALA A 60 4.06 12.32 -27.28
CA ALA A 60 3.74 11.46 -28.41
C ALA A 60 4.03 12.19 -29.73
N PHE A 61 4.45 11.42 -30.72
CA PHE A 61 4.78 11.93 -32.04
C PHE A 61 3.52 12.20 -32.83
N HIS A 62 3.58 13.13 -33.77
CA HIS A 62 2.47 13.44 -34.66
C HIS A 62 2.54 12.63 -35.96
N ASN A 63 1.43 11.99 -36.35
CA ASN A 63 1.32 11.33 -37.65
C ASN A 63 0.97 12.35 -38.73
N ASN A 64 1.97 12.77 -39.52
CA ASN A 64 1.77 13.64 -40.68
C ASN A 64 1.66 12.85 -41.99
N SER A 65 1.52 11.52 -41.91
CA SER A 65 1.14 10.71 -43.06
C SER A 65 -0.38 10.73 -43.27
N LYS A 66 -0.83 10.35 -44.47
CA LYS A 66 -2.25 10.10 -44.75
C LYS A 66 -2.69 8.69 -44.34
N ASP A 67 -1.79 7.91 -43.73
CA ASP A 67 -1.99 6.51 -43.37
C ASP A 67 -2.32 6.41 -41.87
N HIS A 68 -3.61 6.35 -41.56
CA HIS A 68 -4.09 6.23 -40.18
C HIS A 68 -3.74 4.88 -39.53
N SER A 69 -3.38 3.86 -40.31
CA SER A 69 -2.91 2.58 -39.76
C SER A 69 -1.61 2.73 -38.97
N LEU A 70 -0.87 3.83 -39.18
CA LEU A 70 0.36 4.16 -38.48
C LEU A 70 0.15 4.98 -37.20
N ASN A 71 -1.09 5.32 -36.82
CA ASN A 71 -1.35 6.14 -35.63
C ASN A 71 -0.79 5.54 -34.32
N TRP A 72 -0.59 4.22 -34.27
CA TRP A 72 0.04 3.58 -33.12
C TRP A 72 1.51 4.04 -32.91
N LEU A 73 2.21 4.46 -33.98
CA LEU A 73 3.58 4.99 -33.91
C LEU A 73 3.66 6.33 -33.17
N CYS A 74 2.56 7.08 -33.05
CA CYS A 74 2.53 8.32 -32.27
C CYS A 74 3.02 8.07 -30.84
N ARG A 75 2.42 7.08 -30.17
CA ARG A 75 2.85 6.64 -28.84
C ARG A 75 4.06 5.70 -28.94
N GLY A 76 4.06 4.77 -29.90
CA GLY A 76 5.10 3.76 -30.04
C GLY A 76 6.51 4.33 -30.16
N LEU A 77 6.69 5.43 -30.91
CA LEU A 77 7.98 6.12 -31.02
C LEU A 77 8.43 6.76 -29.71
N ALA A 78 7.50 7.38 -28.98
CA ALA A 78 7.79 7.93 -27.66
C ALA A 78 8.17 6.83 -26.66
N ASP A 79 7.45 5.70 -26.67
CA ASP A 79 7.74 4.55 -25.81
C ASP A 79 9.11 3.95 -26.14
N MET A 80 9.44 3.76 -27.43
CA MET A 80 10.74 3.24 -27.88
C MET A 80 11.88 4.18 -27.50
N LEU A 81 11.76 5.48 -27.77
CA LEU A 81 12.78 6.48 -27.40
C LEU A 81 12.95 6.59 -25.89
N ARG A 82 11.86 6.51 -25.13
CA ARG A 82 11.93 6.47 -23.67
C ARG A 82 12.70 5.25 -23.20
N THR A 83 12.37 4.07 -23.70
CA THR A 83 13.09 2.82 -23.36
C THR A 83 14.59 2.95 -23.63
N GLU A 84 14.96 3.47 -24.80
CA GLU A 84 16.36 3.68 -25.17
C GLU A 84 17.04 4.73 -24.28
N LEU A 85 16.52 5.95 -24.21
CA LEU A 85 17.17 7.06 -23.51
C LEU A 85 17.24 6.84 -21.99
N SER A 86 16.27 6.11 -21.40
CA SER A 86 16.28 5.73 -19.98
C SER A 86 17.40 4.77 -19.59
N GLN A 87 18.07 4.12 -20.55
CA GLN A 87 19.28 3.34 -20.28
C GLN A 87 20.47 4.23 -19.87
N SER A 88 20.39 5.55 -20.09
CA SER A 88 21.43 6.47 -19.68
C SER A 88 21.30 6.90 -18.20
N PRO A 89 22.35 6.76 -17.37
CA PRO A 89 22.34 7.24 -15.99
C PRO A 89 22.37 8.78 -15.86
N TYR A 90 22.55 9.50 -16.97
CA TYR A 90 22.63 10.96 -17.03
C TYR A 90 21.30 11.61 -17.46
N LEU A 91 20.34 10.82 -17.94
CA LEU A 91 19.06 11.31 -18.42
C LEU A 91 17.95 10.81 -17.51
N SER A 92 17.09 11.72 -17.06
CA SER A 92 15.83 11.36 -16.41
C SER A 92 14.72 11.56 -17.43
N VAL A 93 14.27 10.47 -18.05
CA VAL A 93 13.36 10.51 -19.20
C VAL A 93 11.97 10.09 -18.76
N PHE A 94 10.98 10.94 -19.02
CA PHE A 94 9.59 10.67 -18.70
C PHE A 94 8.69 11.13 -19.84
N GLN A 95 7.47 10.59 -19.87
CA GLN A 95 6.50 10.88 -20.92
C GLN A 95 5.40 11.79 -20.37
N LEU A 96 5.13 12.89 -21.06
CA LEU A 96 4.03 13.78 -20.71
C LEU A 96 2.69 13.16 -21.17
N ALA A 97 1.69 13.23 -20.29
CA ALA A 97 0.34 12.81 -20.64
C ALA A 97 -0.24 13.76 -21.71
N GLN A 98 -0.77 13.19 -22.79
CA GLN A 98 -1.49 13.93 -23.83
C GLN A 98 -2.90 13.37 -23.95
N THR A 99 -3.89 14.26 -24.03
CA THR A 99 -5.30 13.90 -24.25
C THR A 99 -5.49 13.34 -25.66
N GLY A 100 -6.47 12.44 -25.84
CA GLY A 100 -6.74 11.79 -27.12
C GLY A 100 -6.99 12.75 -28.30
N GLU A 101 -7.53 13.93 -28.03
CA GLU A 101 -7.74 14.98 -29.06
C GLU A 101 -6.42 15.60 -29.57
N ASN A 102 -5.38 15.67 -28.73
CA ASN A 102 -4.08 16.23 -29.10
C ASN A 102 -3.23 15.27 -29.94
N LEU A 103 -3.45 13.94 -29.83
CA LEU A 103 -2.74 12.92 -30.61
C LEU A 103 -3.11 12.90 -32.10
N ILE A 104 -4.28 13.47 -32.45
CA ILE A 104 -4.87 13.44 -33.81
C ILE A 104 -4.90 14.84 -34.44
N ALA A 105 -4.67 15.90 -33.66
CA ALA A 105 -4.61 17.27 -34.16
C ALA A 105 -3.38 17.49 -35.05
N THR A 106 -3.54 18.27 -36.13
CA THR A 106 -2.43 18.63 -37.03
C THR A 106 -1.37 19.47 -36.31
N SER A 107 -0.12 18.98 -36.32
CA SER A 107 1.04 19.35 -35.49
C SER A 107 1.57 20.80 -35.55
N ASP A 108 1.00 21.68 -36.37
CA ASP A 108 1.70 22.92 -36.74
C ASP A 108 1.11 24.20 -36.13
N SER A 109 0.19 24.09 -35.16
CA SER A 109 -0.28 25.28 -34.45
C SER A 109 0.67 25.65 -33.31
N ALA A 110 1.09 26.93 -33.24
CA ALA A 110 1.88 27.46 -32.14
C ALA A 110 1.22 27.22 -30.76
N ALA A 111 -0.10 27.03 -30.73
CA ALA A 111 -0.86 26.68 -29.53
C ALA A 111 -0.55 25.27 -29.00
N SER A 112 -0.29 24.29 -29.87
CA SER A 112 0.05 22.91 -29.46
C SER A 112 1.41 22.87 -28.75
N ILE A 113 2.44 23.41 -29.40
CA ILE A 113 3.80 23.48 -28.82
C ILE A 113 3.82 24.32 -27.54
N ALA A 114 3.03 25.41 -27.47
CA ALA A 114 2.91 26.20 -26.24
C ALA A 114 2.29 25.39 -25.09
N SER A 115 1.31 24.53 -25.37
CA SER A 115 0.71 23.63 -24.38
C SER A 115 1.70 22.55 -23.92
N GLU A 116 2.45 21.96 -24.85
CA GLU A 116 3.48 20.96 -24.52
C GLU A 116 4.62 21.58 -23.69
N LEU A 117 5.07 22.78 -24.05
CA LEU A 117 6.07 23.53 -23.28
C LEU A 117 5.56 23.94 -21.91
N PHE A 118 4.29 24.31 -21.79
CA PHE A 118 3.68 24.58 -20.50
C PHE A 118 3.67 23.32 -19.63
N ALA A 119 3.21 22.19 -20.17
CA ALA A 119 3.23 20.91 -19.46
C ALA A 119 4.67 20.48 -19.08
N ALA A 120 5.64 20.69 -19.97
CA ALA A 120 7.05 20.42 -19.70
C ALA A 120 7.62 21.33 -18.59
N ARG A 121 7.23 22.62 -18.54
CA ARG A 121 7.60 23.54 -17.46
C ARG A 121 7.00 23.15 -16.12
N GLU A 122 5.71 22.81 -16.11
CA GLU A 122 5.03 22.32 -14.91
C GLU A 122 5.66 21.02 -14.41
N ALA A 123 6.10 20.16 -15.34
CA ALA A 123 6.84 18.94 -15.04
C ALA A 123 8.35 19.16 -14.78
N GLN A 124 8.83 20.41 -14.77
CA GLN A 124 10.24 20.79 -14.56
C GLN A 124 11.24 20.08 -15.48
N ALA A 125 10.82 19.74 -16.71
CA ALA A 125 11.74 19.26 -17.73
C ALA A 125 12.71 20.38 -18.15
N GLU A 126 13.96 20.03 -18.42
CA GLU A 126 14.92 20.93 -19.06
C GLU A 126 14.76 20.91 -20.58
N ILE A 127 14.52 19.72 -21.12
CA ILE A 127 14.38 19.47 -22.55
C ILE A 127 13.03 18.82 -22.83
N LEU A 128 12.32 19.35 -23.81
CA LEU A 128 11.15 18.72 -24.42
C LEU A 128 11.58 18.07 -25.73
N LEU A 129 11.37 16.76 -25.84
CA LEU A 129 11.46 16.00 -27.09
C LEU A 129 10.06 15.87 -27.68
N THR A 130 9.85 16.55 -28.80
CA THR A 130 8.63 16.46 -29.60
C THR A 130 8.99 16.01 -31.02
N GLY A 131 8.04 15.41 -31.72
CA GLY A 131 8.35 14.83 -33.01
C GLY A 131 7.15 14.61 -33.90
N LYS A 132 7.46 14.32 -35.16
CA LYS A 132 6.49 13.97 -36.18
C LYS A 132 7.08 12.95 -37.14
N PHE A 133 6.22 12.14 -37.74
CA PHE A 133 6.64 11.23 -38.80
C PHE A 133 5.74 11.35 -40.02
N SER A 134 6.32 11.09 -41.18
CA SER A 134 5.61 11.07 -42.47
C SER A 134 6.00 9.82 -43.24
N ARG A 135 5.11 9.41 -44.15
CA ARG A 135 5.38 8.31 -45.08
C ARG A 135 5.33 8.85 -46.50
N GLU A 136 6.46 8.79 -47.18
CA GLU A 136 6.62 9.21 -48.57
C GLU A 136 6.92 7.98 -49.42
N ALA A 137 5.92 7.53 -50.21
CA ALA A 137 5.95 6.25 -50.89
C ALA A 137 6.23 5.08 -49.91
N ASN A 138 7.40 4.43 -50.04
CA ASN A 138 7.81 3.36 -49.12
C ASN A 138 8.70 3.85 -47.97
N ARG A 139 9.16 5.11 -47.98
CA ARG A 139 10.08 5.63 -46.97
C ARG A 139 9.33 6.19 -45.77
N LEU A 140 9.78 5.83 -44.59
CA LEU A 140 9.34 6.44 -43.33
C LEU A 140 10.39 7.48 -42.92
N ILE A 141 9.95 8.69 -42.61
CA ILE A 141 10.83 9.77 -42.13
C ILE A 141 10.33 10.17 -40.75
N ILE A 142 11.24 10.16 -39.77
CA ILE A 142 10.95 10.55 -38.39
C ILE A 142 11.76 11.79 -38.08
N HIS A 143 11.06 12.84 -37.67
CA HIS A 143 11.63 14.10 -37.21
C HIS A 143 11.45 14.21 -35.71
N THR A 144 12.49 14.64 -35.00
CA THR A 144 12.44 14.98 -33.58
C THR A 144 13.11 16.32 -33.36
N GLU A 145 12.49 17.14 -32.53
CA GLU A 145 13.00 18.43 -32.09
C GLU A 145 13.30 18.36 -30.60
N MET A 146 14.49 18.83 -30.22
CA MET A 146 14.85 19.08 -28.83
C MET A 146 14.63 20.55 -28.55
N ILE A 147 13.76 20.86 -27.59
CA ILE A 147 13.40 22.22 -27.24
C ILE A 147 13.85 22.48 -25.81
N ASP A 148 14.63 23.54 -25.60
CA ASP A 148 14.97 24.01 -24.26
C ASP A 148 13.70 24.61 -23.63
N VAL A 149 13.24 23.99 -22.55
CA VAL A 149 11.92 24.28 -21.96
C VAL A 149 11.85 25.69 -21.39
N LEU A 150 12.98 26.20 -20.87
CA LEU A 150 13.06 27.53 -20.29
C LEU A 150 12.92 28.62 -21.36
N SER A 151 13.75 28.58 -22.40
CA SER A 151 13.77 29.57 -23.47
C SER A 151 12.70 29.34 -24.54
N GLY A 152 12.17 28.11 -24.64
CA GLY A 152 11.28 27.68 -25.73
C GLY A 152 12.00 27.56 -27.08
N GLN A 153 13.33 27.65 -27.12
CA GLN A 153 14.10 27.58 -28.36
C GLN A 153 14.42 26.14 -28.73
N VAL A 154 14.30 25.85 -30.03
CA VAL A 154 14.75 24.57 -30.58
C VAL A 154 16.27 24.51 -30.51
N VAL A 155 16.77 23.65 -29.62
CA VAL A 155 18.20 23.36 -29.43
C VAL A 155 18.73 22.56 -30.61
N ARG A 156 17.93 21.60 -31.09
CA ARG A 156 18.35 20.69 -32.15
C ARG A 156 17.15 20.14 -32.92
N ARG A 157 17.36 19.88 -34.21
CA ARG A 157 16.47 19.08 -35.05
C ARG A 157 17.22 17.87 -35.55
N VAL A 158 16.62 16.70 -35.36
CA VAL A 158 17.15 15.43 -35.84
C VAL A 158 16.11 14.81 -36.76
N ALA A 159 16.58 14.25 -37.87
CA ALA A 159 15.77 13.44 -38.75
C ALA A 159 16.50 12.12 -39.04
N VAL A 160 15.73 11.04 -39.10
CA VAL A 160 16.16 9.73 -39.55
C VAL A 160 15.18 9.23 -40.60
N GLN A 161 15.66 8.51 -41.60
CA GLN A 161 14.85 7.98 -42.68
C GLN A 161 15.13 6.50 -42.89
N GLY A 162 14.08 5.71 -43.07
CA GLY A 162 14.16 4.28 -43.36
C GLY A 162 13.49 3.98 -44.68
N GLU A 163 14.02 3.00 -45.41
CA GLU A 163 13.46 2.56 -46.69
C GLU A 163 12.13 1.83 -46.55
N SER A 164 11.78 1.41 -45.33
CA SER A 164 10.56 0.69 -45.01
C SER A 164 10.29 0.73 -43.49
N LEU A 165 9.09 0.30 -43.05
CA LEU A 165 8.71 0.29 -41.64
C LEU A 165 9.55 -0.70 -40.82
N GLU A 166 10.04 -1.77 -41.43
CA GLU A 166 10.89 -2.81 -40.82
C GLU A 166 12.21 -2.26 -40.25
N ARG A 167 12.62 -1.06 -40.65
CA ARG A 167 13.81 -0.36 -40.10
C ARG A 167 13.52 0.45 -38.84
N ILE A 168 12.28 0.44 -38.33
CA ILE A 168 11.85 1.32 -37.24
C ILE A 168 12.76 1.26 -36.00
N PHE A 169 13.16 0.06 -35.56
CA PHE A 169 14.04 -0.09 -34.40
C PHE A 169 15.40 0.57 -34.64
N SER A 170 16.08 0.23 -35.74
CA SER A 170 17.35 0.86 -36.10
C SER A 170 17.26 2.39 -36.28
N MET A 171 16.12 2.89 -36.77
CA MET A 171 15.89 4.34 -36.88
C MET A 171 15.76 4.98 -35.50
N VAL A 172 15.07 4.34 -34.55
CA VAL A 172 14.97 4.83 -33.17
C VAL A 172 16.32 4.74 -32.46
N ASP A 173 17.09 3.69 -32.70
CA ASP A 173 18.45 3.56 -32.14
C ASP A 173 19.33 4.73 -32.60
N GLU A 174 19.37 4.99 -33.92
CA GLU A 174 20.09 6.13 -34.50
C GLU A 174 19.61 7.47 -33.93
N LEU A 175 18.29 7.64 -33.80
CA LEU A 175 17.68 8.83 -33.23
C LEU A 175 18.07 9.02 -31.76
N SER A 176 18.05 7.95 -30.97
CA SER A 176 18.42 7.96 -29.56
C SER A 176 19.91 8.29 -29.36
N GLN A 177 20.79 7.75 -30.22
CA GLN A 177 22.22 8.05 -30.20
C GLN A 177 22.49 9.52 -30.52
N LYS A 178 21.78 10.08 -31.50
CA LYS A 178 21.89 11.51 -31.86
C LYS A 178 21.41 12.41 -30.72
N VAL A 179 20.25 12.11 -30.14
CA VAL A 179 19.71 12.84 -28.97
C VAL A 179 20.69 12.76 -27.80
N HIS A 180 21.22 11.56 -27.51
CA HIS A 180 22.18 11.36 -26.43
C HIS A 180 23.48 12.14 -26.64
N GLY A 181 24.07 12.04 -27.84
CA GLY A 181 25.31 12.72 -28.18
C GLY A 181 25.20 14.25 -28.11
N ASP A 182 24.04 14.81 -28.47
CA ASP A 182 23.79 16.25 -28.42
C ASP A 182 23.55 16.78 -26.99
N LEU A 183 23.37 15.90 -25.99
CA LEU A 183 23.12 16.27 -24.58
C LEU A 183 24.35 16.12 -23.67
N ARG A 184 25.52 15.76 -24.20
CA ARG A 184 26.71 15.36 -23.43
C ARG A 184 27.89 16.35 -23.52
N ASP A 185 28.58 16.56 -22.39
CA ASP A 185 29.92 17.18 -22.32
C ASP A 185 30.99 16.15 -21.88
N GLY A 186 31.70 15.49 -22.80
CA GLY A 186 32.90 14.68 -22.46
C GLY A 186 33.06 13.32 -23.15
N THR A 187 34.29 12.79 -23.19
CA THR A 187 34.81 11.73 -24.09
C THR A 187 34.72 10.28 -23.60
N GLY A 188 34.01 9.95 -22.52
CA GLY A 188 33.98 8.55 -22.04
C GLY A 188 33.06 7.67 -22.90
N GLU A 189 33.54 6.69 -23.65
CA GLU A 189 32.65 5.78 -24.38
C GLU A 189 31.52 5.25 -23.45
N PHE A 190 30.25 5.43 -23.86
CA PHE A 190 29.16 4.70 -23.22
C PHE A 190 29.40 3.24 -23.58
N ALA A 191 29.41 2.35 -22.58
CA ALA A 191 29.81 0.96 -22.77
C ALA A 191 29.08 0.31 -23.96
N ASP A 192 29.85 -0.44 -24.74
CA ASP A 192 29.47 -1.31 -25.87
C ASP A 192 28.38 -2.37 -25.54
N SER A 193 27.74 -2.28 -24.36
CA SER A 193 26.87 -3.30 -23.76
C SER A 193 25.40 -2.86 -23.62
N ARG A 194 24.95 -1.83 -24.34
CA ARG A 194 23.55 -1.41 -24.35
C ARG A 194 22.72 -2.46 -25.12
N LEU A 195 21.60 -2.87 -24.53
CA LEU A 195 20.67 -3.77 -25.22
C LEU A 195 19.88 -2.93 -26.22
N GLU A 196 19.99 -3.22 -27.52
CA GLU A 196 19.24 -2.50 -28.56
C GLU A 196 17.76 -2.93 -28.52
N LEU A 197 16.84 -2.03 -28.89
CA LEU A 197 15.42 -2.39 -29.08
C LEU A 197 15.24 -3.64 -29.95
N ALA A 198 16.07 -3.80 -30.99
CA ALA A 198 16.06 -4.96 -31.89
C ALA A 198 16.48 -6.27 -31.21
N ASP A 199 17.20 -6.22 -30.09
CA ASP A 199 17.54 -7.37 -29.27
C ASP A 199 16.35 -7.83 -28.40
N MET A 200 15.47 -6.90 -28.03
CA MET A 200 14.23 -7.17 -27.29
C MET A 200 13.21 -7.91 -28.18
N THR A 201 12.91 -7.34 -29.34
CA THR A 201 12.07 -7.97 -30.38
C THR A 201 12.39 -7.41 -31.76
N ARG A 202 12.27 -8.25 -32.79
CA ARG A 202 12.35 -7.84 -34.20
C ARG A 202 10.98 -7.71 -34.85
N SER A 203 9.90 -8.10 -34.16
CA SER A 203 8.54 -7.98 -34.67
C SER A 203 7.95 -6.62 -34.26
N ILE A 204 7.57 -5.86 -35.28
CA ILE A 204 6.89 -4.57 -35.10
C ILE A 204 5.52 -4.80 -34.48
N GLU A 205 4.82 -5.84 -34.93
CA GLU A 205 3.51 -6.23 -34.42
C GLU A 205 3.61 -6.62 -32.94
N ALA A 206 4.66 -7.36 -32.55
CA ALA A 206 4.90 -7.69 -31.15
C ALA A 206 5.08 -6.45 -30.28
N PHE A 207 5.93 -5.51 -30.73
CA PHE A 207 6.17 -4.26 -30.01
C PHE A 207 4.92 -3.38 -29.95
N ARG A 208 4.15 -3.28 -31.04
CA ARG A 208 2.88 -2.54 -31.07
C ARG A 208 1.91 -3.07 -30.02
N CYS A 209 1.70 -4.38 -29.98
CA CYS A 209 0.81 -4.99 -29.00
C CYS A 209 1.34 -4.80 -27.57
N TYR A 210 2.66 -4.85 -27.37
CA TYR A 210 3.27 -4.55 -26.08
C TYR A 210 3.07 -3.10 -25.62
N SER A 211 3.26 -2.10 -26.49
CA SER A 211 3.01 -0.69 -26.18
C SER A 211 1.54 -0.45 -25.82
N GLU A 212 0.62 -1.07 -26.55
CA GLU A 212 -0.82 -1.03 -26.23
C GLU A 212 -1.12 -1.69 -24.88
N ALA A 213 -0.44 -2.80 -24.56
CA ALA A 213 -0.57 -3.42 -23.25
C ALA A 213 -0.10 -2.52 -22.11
N LEU A 214 1.02 -1.80 -22.29
CA LEU A 214 1.49 -0.83 -21.29
C LEU A 214 0.45 0.28 -21.09
N ALA A 215 -0.14 0.80 -22.17
CA ALA A 215 -1.17 1.83 -22.10
C ALA A 215 -2.41 1.36 -21.33
N ASN A 216 -2.87 0.12 -21.54
CA ASN A 216 -4.00 -0.45 -20.81
C ASN A 216 -3.64 -0.75 -19.35
N ARG A 217 -2.43 -1.25 -19.08
CA ARG A 217 -1.94 -1.51 -17.72
C ARG A 217 -1.82 -0.23 -16.90
N ASP A 218 -1.34 0.86 -17.48
CA ASP A 218 -1.25 2.17 -16.80
C ASP A 218 -2.65 2.68 -16.38
N LYS A 219 -3.70 2.27 -17.12
CA LYS A 219 -5.12 2.51 -16.79
C LYS A 219 -5.73 1.44 -15.87
N LEU A 220 -4.94 0.45 -15.46
CA LEU A 220 -5.36 -0.74 -14.72
C LEU A 220 -6.44 -1.60 -15.43
N LEU A 221 -6.50 -1.52 -16.76
CA LEU A 221 -7.32 -2.37 -17.62
C LEU A 221 -6.59 -3.69 -17.89
N PHE A 222 -6.52 -4.54 -16.86
CA PHE A 222 -5.67 -5.73 -16.86
C PHE A 222 -6.08 -6.80 -17.89
N VAL A 223 -7.37 -6.92 -18.22
CA VAL A 223 -7.86 -7.91 -19.20
C VAL A 223 -7.37 -7.54 -20.60
N GLU A 224 -7.55 -6.27 -20.97
CA GLU A 224 -7.11 -5.72 -22.25
C GLU A 224 -5.59 -5.75 -22.36
N ALA A 225 -4.88 -5.37 -21.28
CA ALA A 225 -3.44 -5.46 -21.23
C ALA A 225 -2.95 -6.89 -21.41
N GLU A 226 -3.56 -7.86 -20.74
CA GLU A 226 -3.24 -9.28 -20.88
C GLU A 226 -3.45 -9.77 -22.32
N GLN A 227 -4.55 -9.41 -22.96
CA GLN A 227 -4.81 -9.82 -24.35
C GLN A 227 -3.74 -9.26 -25.30
N CYS A 228 -3.42 -7.97 -25.17
CA CYS A 228 -2.36 -7.35 -25.96
C CYS A 228 -0.99 -8.01 -25.71
N LEU A 229 -0.67 -8.44 -24.48
CA LEU A 229 0.57 -9.17 -24.20
C LEU A 229 0.58 -10.58 -24.80
N LYS A 230 -0.56 -11.28 -24.81
CA LYS A 230 -0.67 -12.59 -25.49
C LYS A 230 -0.42 -12.45 -26.98
N ASP A 231 -0.98 -11.42 -27.60
CA ASP A 231 -0.75 -11.14 -29.02
C ASP A 231 0.71 -10.78 -29.27
N ALA A 232 1.34 -9.98 -28.40
CA ALA A 232 2.77 -9.67 -28.48
C ALA A 232 3.64 -10.93 -28.44
N ILE A 233 3.35 -11.85 -27.52
CA ILE A 233 4.05 -13.14 -27.39
C ILE A 233 3.77 -14.06 -28.58
N ALA A 234 2.58 -14.01 -29.18
CA ALA A 234 2.25 -14.79 -30.37
C ALA A 234 3.06 -14.33 -31.60
N TYR A 235 3.27 -13.02 -31.74
CA TYR A 235 4.13 -12.45 -32.79
C TYR A 235 5.62 -12.69 -32.55
N ASP A 236 6.08 -12.64 -31.30
CA ASP A 236 7.45 -12.99 -30.91
C ASP A 236 7.48 -13.77 -29.59
N SER A 237 7.59 -15.09 -29.70
CA SER A 237 7.62 -16.01 -28.56
C SER A 237 8.84 -15.86 -27.63
N THR A 238 9.83 -15.04 -28.03
CA THR A 238 11.04 -14.74 -27.26
C THR A 238 11.05 -13.35 -26.62
N PHE A 239 9.95 -12.60 -26.75
CA PHE A 239 9.86 -11.23 -26.25
C PHE A 239 9.78 -11.17 -24.71
N ALA A 240 10.94 -11.14 -24.06
CA ALA A 240 11.08 -11.26 -22.61
C ALA A 240 10.29 -10.20 -21.82
N MET A 241 10.22 -8.96 -22.32
CA MET A 241 9.45 -7.90 -21.67
C MET A 241 7.96 -8.17 -21.63
N ALA A 242 7.39 -8.79 -22.68
CA ALA A 242 5.98 -9.15 -22.68
C ALA A 242 5.67 -10.20 -21.60
N TYR A 243 6.56 -11.19 -21.43
CA TYR A 243 6.46 -12.16 -20.33
C TYR A 243 6.62 -11.51 -18.96
N LEU A 244 7.52 -10.53 -18.80
CA LEU A 244 7.71 -9.81 -17.53
C LEU A 244 6.44 -9.05 -17.13
N ARG A 245 5.84 -8.31 -18.07
CA ARG A 245 4.56 -7.62 -17.81
C ARG A 245 3.42 -8.59 -17.53
N MET A 246 3.40 -9.74 -18.22
CA MET A 246 2.41 -10.77 -17.97
C MET A 246 2.54 -11.34 -16.56
N ALA A 247 3.77 -11.67 -16.12
CA ALA A 247 4.02 -12.15 -14.76
C ALA A 247 3.56 -11.12 -13.72
N GLN A 248 3.84 -9.83 -13.91
CA GLN A 248 3.37 -8.76 -13.02
C GLN A 248 1.84 -8.68 -12.94
N ILE A 249 1.14 -8.80 -14.08
CA ILE A 249 -0.34 -8.82 -14.12
C ILE A 249 -0.88 -10.06 -13.40
N LYS A 250 -0.37 -11.25 -13.68
CA LYS A 250 -0.83 -12.49 -13.03
C LYS A 250 -0.59 -12.48 -11.53
N ARG A 251 0.53 -11.91 -11.09
CA ARG A 251 0.81 -11.65 -9.67
C ARG A 251 -0.22 -10.71 -9.03
N SER A 252 -0.67 -9.70 -9.76
CA SER A 252 -1.68 -8.72 -9.32
C SER A 252 -3.10 -9.32 -9.29
N LEU A 253 -3.40 -10.24 -10.20
CA LEU A 253 -4.67 -10.96 -10.28
C LEU A 253 -4.72 -12.23 -9.40
N MET A 254 -3.71 -12.44 -8.55
CA MET A 254 -3.57 -13.59 -7.65
C MET A 254 -3.55 -14.94 -8.38
N ASP A 255 -3.09 -14.97 -9.64
CA ASP A 255 -2.99 -16.19 -10.44
C ASP A 255 -1.55 -16.72 -10.41
N SER A 256 -1.27 -17.52 -9.41
CA SER A 256 0.10 -17.93 -9.09
C SER A 256 0.66 -19.01 -10.01
N ASP A 257 -0.20 -19.86 -10.57
CA ASP A 257 0.21 -20.89 -11.54
C ASP A 257 0.60 -20.24 -12.87
N GLU A 258 -0.22 -19.31 -13.38
CA GLU A 258 0.15 -18.52 -14.55
C GLU A 258 1.37 -17.62 -14.29
N PHE A 259 1.47 -17.02 -13.09
CA PHE A 259 2.66 -16.28 -12.69
C PHE A 259 3.92 -17.15 -12.81
N LYS A 260 3.94 -18.36 -12.22
CA LYS A 260 5.10 -19.28 -12.28
C LYS A 260 5.46 -19.62 -13.72
N TYR A 261 4.47 -19.86 -14.57
CA TYR A 261 4.67 -20.13 -15.99
C TYR A 261 5.37 -18.97 -16.71
N TYR A 262 4.80 -17.76 -16.65
CA TYR A 262 5.37 -16.61 -17.35
C TYR A 262 6.69 -16.16 -16.74
N PHE A 263 6.83 -16.23 -15.42
CA PHE A 263 8.10 -15.91 -14.75
C PHE A 263 9.21 -16.90 -15.11
N GLY A 264 8.89 -18.18 -15.32
CA GLY A 264 9.81 -19.15 -15.91
C GLY A 264 10.28 -18.76 -17.31
N LYS A 265 9.40 -18.18 -18.14
CA LYS A 265 9.74 -17.64 -19.46
C LYS A 265 10.60 -16.39 -19.40
N VAL A 266 10.35 -15.49 -18.43
CA VAL A 266 11.22 -14.34 -18.15
C VAL A 266 12.64 -14.80 -17.88
N LYS A 267 12.82 -15.82 -17.02
CA LYS A 267 14.15 -16.38 -16.73
C LYS A 267 14.79 -17.05 -17.95
N GLN A 268 13.99 -17.76 -18.76
CA GLN A 268 14.48 -18.39 -19.99
C GLN A 268 15.04 -17.36 -20.99
N TYR A 269 14.41 -16.19 -21.10
CA TYR A 269 14.77 -15.14 -22.05
C TYR A 269 15.42 -13.91 -21.40
N SER A 270 16.02 -14.06 -20.21
CA SER A 270 16.58 -12.95 -19.43
C SER A 270 17.72 -12.22 -20.14
N HIS A 271 18.45 -12.90 -21.04
CA HIS A 271 19.48 -12.30 -21.89
C HIS A 271 18.94 -11.25 -22.89
N LYS A 272 17.61 -11.13 -23.04
CA LYS A 272 16.93 -10.11 -23.84
C LYS A 272 16.35 -8.96 -22.98
N LEU A 273 16.74 -8.87 -21.71
CA LEU A 273 16.33 -7.82 -20.79
C LEU A 273 17.50 -6.89 -20.52
N GLY A 274 17.22 -5.58 -20.45
CA GLY A 274 18.23 -4.61 -20.03
C GLY A 274 18.58 -4.75 -18.54
N GLU A 275 19.71 -4.18 -18.12
CA GLU A 275 20.17 -4.26 -16.73
C GLU A 275 19.11 -3.75 -15.72
N SER A 276 18.38 -2.68 -16.08
CA SER A 276 17.31 -2.15 -15.23
C SER A 276 16.15 -3.14 -15.09
N ASP A 277 15.80 -3.88 -16.14
CA ASP A 277 14.71 -4.85 -16.11
C ASP A 277 15.10 -6.09 -15.31
N LEU A 278 16.36 -6.51 -15.36
CA LEU A 278 16.87 -7.62 -14.54
C LEU A 278 16.71 -7.35 -13.04
N VAL A 279 16.92 -6.10 -12.60
CA VAL A 279 16.63 -5.71 -11.21
C VAL A 279 15.14 -5.94 -10.88
N PHE A 280 14.21 -5.56 -11.76
CA PHE A 280 12.79 -5.80 -11.54
C PHE A 280 12.44 -7.30 -11.56
N VAL A 281 13.16 -8.13 -12.32
CA VAL A 281 13.02 -9.59 -12.27
C VAL A 281 13.43 -10.12 -10.90
N GLU A 282 14.56 -9.66 -10.35
CA GLU A 282 15.02 -10.04 -9.01
C GLU A 282 14.01 -9.60 -7.94
N LEU A 283 13.56 -8.35 -7.98
CA LEU A 283 12.55 -7.83 -7.04
C LEU A 283 11.22 -8.60 -7.13
N LEU A 284 10.78 -8.97 -8.34
CA LEU A 284 9.56 -9.76 -8.54
C LEU A 284 9.73 -11.18 -7.96
N GLU A 285 10.90 -11.79 -8.10
CA GLU A 285 11.21 -13.09 -7.51
C GLU A 285 11.22 -13.04 -5.98
N GLU A 286 11.88 -12.05 -5.39
CA GLU A 286 11.99 -11.86 -3.95
C GLU A 286 10.61 -11.57 -3.34
N SER A 287 9.80 -10.73 -4.00
CA SER A 287 8.40 -10.47 -3.64
C SER A 287 7.55 -11.74 -3.71
N PHE A 288 7.73 -12.57 -4.75
CA PHE A 288 7.03 -13.85 -4.86
C PHE A 288 7.45 -14.84 -3.75
N LYS A 289 8.74 -14.92 -3.45
CA LYS A 289 9.30 -15.71 -2.34
C LYS A 289 8.93 -15.16 -0.96
N ARG A 290 8.40 -13.93 -0.90
CA ARG A 290 8.12 -13.19 0.33
C ARG A 290 9.38 -12.95 1.18
N ASP A 291 10.52 -12.76 0.52
CA ASP A 291 11.80 -12.42 1.15
C ASP A 291 11.99 -10.90 1.11
N TYR A 292 11.44 -10.22 2.11
CA TYR A 292 11.40 -8.76 2.16
C TYR A 292 12.76 -8.16 2.54
N ARG A 293 13.60 -8.92 3.23
CA ARG A 293 14.99 -8.52 3.49
C ARG A 293 15.79 -8.46 2.21
N ALA A 294 15.75 -9.53 1.41
CA ALA A 294 16.40 -9.56 0.11
C ALA A 294 15.83 -8.44 -0.78
N TYR A 295 14.50 -8.35 -0.87
CA TYR A 295 13.80 -7.28 -1.60
C TYR A 295 14.27 -5.87 -1.20
N SER A 296 14.28 -5.56 0.10
CA SER A 296 14.76 -4.28 0.61
C SER A 296 16.23 -4.03 0.27
N HIS A 297 17.09 -5.04 0.40
CA HIS A 297 18.51 -4.91 0.13
C HIS A 297 18.78 -4.65 -1.36
N THR A 298 18.18 -5.47 -2.23
CA THR A 298 18.24 -5.36 -3.69
C THR A 298 17.76 -3.99 -4.14
N LEU A 299 16.60 -3.55 -3.63
CA LEU A 299 15.99 -2.26 -3.99
C LEU A 299 16.83 -1.06 -3.54
N LYS A 300 17.33 -1.05 -2.31
CA LYS A 300 18.22 0.03 -1.82
C LYS A 300 19.52 0.11 -2.62
N ASN A 301 20.11 -1.04 -2.95
CA ASN A 301 21.31 -1.08 -3.78
C ASN A 301 21.03 -0.59 -5.21
N ALA A 302 19.91 -0.98 -5.79
CA ALA A 302 19.50 -0.55 -7.13
C ALA A 302 19.29 0.96 -7.19
N VAL A 303 18.58 1.55 -6.21
CA VAL A 303 18.42 3.01 -6.09
C VAL A 303 19.76 3.71 -5.87
N LYS A 304 20.69 3.11 -5.11
CA LYS A 304 22.04 3.68 -4.92
C LYS A 304 22.88 3.66 -6.20
N ARG A 305 22.78 2.58 -6.99
CA ARG A 305 23.50 2.44 -8.28
C ARG A 305 22.89 3.34 -9.36
N ASN A 306 21.58 3.51 -9.34
CA ASN A 306 20.85 4.35 -10.27
C ASN A 306 19.90 5.33 -9.54
N PRO A 307 20.45 6.38 -8.89
CA PRO A 307 19.65 7.34 -8.12
C PRO A 307 18.71 8.18 -9.00
N SER A 308 18.91 8.14 -10.31
CA SER A 308 18.08 8.78 -11.33
C SER A 308 16.72 8.12 -11.50
N ASN A 309 16.68 6.80 -11.34
CA ASN A 309 15.58 5.98 -11.79
C ASN A 309 14.37 6.19 -10.88
N ILE A 310 13.37 6.89 -11.42
CA ILE A 310 12.14 7.24 -10.72
C ILE A 310 11.34 5.98 -10.38
N GLU A 311 11.32 4.98 -11.25
CA GLU A 311 10.59 3.72 -11.04
C GLU A 311 11.18 2.95 -9.84
N LEU A 312 12.50 2.79 -9.76
CA LEU A 312 13.16 2.16 -8.60
C LEU A 312 12.94 2.95 -7.30
N ARG A 313 12.95 4.28 -7.38
CA ARG A 313 12.68 5.14 -6.21
C ARG A 313 11.22 5.03 -5.76
N LEU A 314 10.29 4.90 -6.70
CA LEU A 314 8.87 4.71 -6.43
C LEU A 314 8.61 3.36 -5.76
N GLU A 315 9.22 2.29 -6.27
CA GLU A 315 9.19 0.97 -5.63
C GLU A 315 9.73 1.04 -4.20
N LEU A 316 10.84 1.76 -3.96
CA LEU A 316 11.40 1.93 -2.62
C LEU A 316 10.45 2.70 -1.70
N ALA A 317 9.83 3.76 -2.21
CA ALA A 317 8.84 4.54 -1.48
C ALA A 317 7.61 3.70 -1.11
N GLN A 318 7.12 2.90 -2.06
CA GLN A 318 5.99 2.00 -1.83
C GLN A 318 6.35 0.90 -0.82
N PHE A 319 7.56 0.34 -0.90
CA PHE A 319 8.08 -0.58 0.11
C PHE A 319 8.05 0.05 1.50
N TYR A 320 8.61 1.26 1.67
CA TYR A 320 8.56 2.00 2.94
C TYR A 320 7.13 2.24 3.43
N ALA A 321 6.23 2.66 2.54
CA ALA A 321 4.82 2.92 2.87
C ALA A 321 4.09 1.66 3.34
N ASN A 322 4.50 0.51 2.83
CA ASN A 322 3.88 -0.77 3.15
C ASN A 322 4.42 -1.41 4.42
N ILE A 323 5.70 -1.19 4.76
CA ILE A 323 6.28 -1.62 6.04
C ILE A 323 5.99 -0.64 7.19
N GLY A 324 5.15 0.37 6.95
CA GLY A 324 4.76 1.37 7.95
C GLY A 324 5.81 2.46 8.21
N ASN A 325 6.92 2.49 7.45
CA ASN A 325 7.89 3.57 7.51
C ASN A 325 7.40 4.76 6.68
N LEU A 326 6.38 5.45 7.19
CA LEU A 326 5.66 6.46 6.44
C LEU A 326 6.51 7.70 6.16
N ASN A 327 7.54 7.99 6.97
CA ASN A 327 8.41 9.16 6.78
C ASN A 327 9.39 8.95 5.64
N ASP A 328 10.10 7.81 5.60
CA ASP A 328 10.98 7.49 4.47
C ASP A 328 10.19 7.32 3.17
N ALA A 329 8.96 6.80 3.26
CA ALA A 329 8.02 6.76 2.13
C ALA A 329 7.70 8.16 1.62
N LEU A 330 7.31 9.08 2.52
CA LEU A 330 6.99 10.47 2.19
C LEU A 330 8.18 11.16 1.50
N MET A 331 9.37 11.10 2.10
CA MET A 331 10.58 11.70 1.52
C MET A 331 10.91 11.13 0.13
N SER A 332 10.71 9.82 -0.05
CA SER A 332 10.96 9.16 -1.34
C SER A 332 9.94 9.58 -2.39
N PHE A 333 8.65 9.68 -2.04
CA PHE A 333 7.61 10.20 -2.94
C PHE A 333 7.82 11.69 -3.26
N GLU A 334 8.19 12.52 -2.28
CA GLU A 334 8.54 13.93 -2.49
C GLU A 334 9.72 14.08 -3.46
N THR A 335 10.71 13.20 -3.38
CA THR A 335 11.83 13.19 -4.34
C THR A 335 11.35 12.85 -5.75
N VAL A 336 10.39 11.94 -5.90
CA VAL A 336 9.79 11.65 -7.21
C VAL A 336 9.00 12.86 -7.72
N LEU A 337 8.15 13.47 -6.91
CA LEU A 337 7.35 14.64 -7.29
C LEU A 337 8.18 15.91 -7.50
N ALA A 338 9.35 16.01 -6.89
CA ALA A 338 10.30 17.09 -7.19
C ALA A 338 10.88 16.99 -8.60
N LYS A 339 10.98 15.77 -9.15
CA LYS A 339 11.43 15.54 -10.53
C LYS A 339 10.30 15.54 -11.55
N ASP A 340 9.16 14.96 -11.18
CA ASP A 340 7.94 14.93 -11.99
C ASP A 340 6.72 15.27 -11.10
N PRO A 341 6.40 16.57 -10.96
CA PRO A 341 5.23 17.03 -10.19
C PRO A 341 3.89 16.43 -10.64
N GLY A 342 3.80 15.96 -11.89
CA GLY A 342 2.62 15.37 -12.50
C GLY A 342 2.60 13.84 -12.43
N HIS A 343 3.55 13.20 -11.75
CA HIS A 343 3.68 11.75 -11.74
C HIS A 343 2.45 11.07 -11.12
N ALA A 344 1.55 10.62 -11.98
CA ALA A 344 0.23 10.07 -11.68
C ALA A 344 0.25 9.03 -10.54
N ASN A 345 1.10 8.01 -10.66
CA ASN A 345 1.18 6.94 -9.65
C ASN A 345 1.65 7.46 -8.29
N THR A 346 2.57 8.44 -8.27
CA THR A 346 3.05 9.01 -7.00
C THR A 346 2.00 9.89 -6.35
N LEU A 347 1.25 10.68 -7.13
CA LEU A 347 0.13 11.46 -6.62
C LEU A 347 -0.93 10.55 -5.98
N ASN A 348 -1.25 9.42 -6.63
CA ASN A 348 -2.16 8.42 -6.08
C ASN A 348 -1.62 7.82 -4.77
N LEU A 349 -0.37 7.36 -4.77
CA LEU A 349 0.27 6.75 -3.61
C LEU A 349 0.44 7.73 -2.43
N MET A 350 0.66 9.03 -2.71
CA MET A 350 0.64 10.08 -1.69
C MET A 350 -0.75 10.24 -1.09
N GLY A 351 -1.81 10.23 -1.91
CA GLY A 351 -3.19 10.18 -1.45
C GLY A 351 -3.42 9.04 -0.46
N TYR A 352 -3.04 7.82 -0.83
CA TYR A 352 -3.14 6.66 0.06
C TYR A 352 -2.23 6.74 1.30
N LEU A 353 -1.03 7.32 1.19
CA LEU A 353 -0.12 7.51 2.32
C LEU A 353 -0.73 8.43 3.38
N PHE A 354 -1.29 9.57 2.97
CA PHE A 354 -1.98 10.48 3.88
C PHE A 354 -3.28 9.87 4.42
N ALA A 355 -4.03 9.12 3.61
CA ALA A 355 -5.19 8.39 4.10
C ALA A 355 -4.82 7.32 5.14
N LYS A 356 -3.66 6.64 5.01
CA LYS A 356 -3.12 5.74 6.03
C LYS A 356 -2.72 6.46 7.33
N ARG A 357 -2.32 7.73 7.25
CA ARG A 357 -2.10 8.61 8.41
C ARG A 357 -3.41 9.20 8.96
N GLY A 358 -4.53 8.90 8.29
CA GLY A 358 -5.86 9.45 8.56
C GLY A 358 -6.01 10.95 8.27
N ASP A 359 -5.02 11.58 7.61
CA ASP A 359 -5.17 12.92 7.05
C ASP A 359 -5.91 12.85 5.71
N PHE A 360 -7.22 12.59 5.79
CA PHE A 360 -8.09 12.46 4.62
C PHE A 360 -8.20 13.78 3.83
N THR A 361 -7.94 14.92 4.46
CA THR A 361 -7.99 16.23 3.78
C THR A 361 -6.84 16.35 2.81
N THR A 362 -5.60 16.14 3.28
CA THR A 362 -4.42 16.15 2.42
C THR A 362 -4.47 15.01 1.42
N ALA A 363 -4.95 13.83 1.81
CA ALA A 363 -5.15 12.70 0.90
C ALA A 363 -6.00 13.10 -0.32
N LEU A 364 -7.16 13.71 -0.10
CA LEU A 364 -8.04 14.15 -1.18
C LEU A 364 -7.42 15.24 -2.04
N GLN A 365 -6.59 16.14 -1.49
CA GLN A 365 -5.86 17.14 -2.30
C GLN A 365 -4.90 16.49 -3.29
N TYR A 366 -4.17 15.44 -2.89
CA TYR A 366 -3.30 14.70 -3.81
C TYR A 366 -4.09 13.91 -4.85
N ILE A 367 -5.24 13.34 -4.47
CA ILE A 367 -6.11 12.64 -5.42
C ILE A 367 -6.74 13.61 -6.44
N GLU A 368 -7.10 14.82 -6.05
CA GLU A 368 -7.57 15.82 -7.01
C GLU A 368 -6.47 16.21 -8.01
N LYS A 369 -5.21 16.30 -7.57
CA LYS A 369 -4.06 16.47 -8.48
C LYS A 369 -3.91 15.27 -9.42
N TYR A 370 -4.06 14.04 -8.91
CA TYR A 370 -4.01 12.83 -9.72
C TYR A 370 -5.13 12.81 -10.77
N LYS A 371 -6.36 13.15 -10.37
CA LYS A 371 -7.52 13.27 -11.25
C LYS A 371 -7.35 14.36 -12.30
N ALA A 372 -6.71 15.49 -11.96
CA ALA A 372 -6.35 16.52 -12.93
C ALA A 372 -5.26 16.06 -13.91
N ALA A 373 -4.32 15.22 -13.46
CA ALA A 373 -3.28 14.64 -14.31
C ALA A 373 -3.83 13.55 -15.27
N ARG A 374 -4.92 12.86 -14.89
CA ARG A 374 -5.54 11.75 -15.65
C ARG A 374 -7.09 11.80 -15.64
N PRO A 375 -7.74 12.83 -16.18
CA PRO A 375 -9.20 13.02 -16.05
C PRO A 375 -10.07 12.01 -16.84
N ASP A 376 -9.44 11.25 -17.71
CA ASP A 376 -9.99 10.30 -18.67
C ASP A 376 -9.59 8.83 -18.37
N GLU A 377 -9.15 8.56 -17.14
CA GLU A 377 -8.88 7.21 -16.61
C GLU A 377 -9.82 6.86 -15.44
N PRO A 378 -10.13 5.56 -15.22
CA PRO A 378 -11.02 5.14 -14.14
C PRO A 378 -10.39 5.28 -12.74
N ASN A 379 -9.09 4.98 -12.62
CA ASN A 379 -8.45 4.83 -11.31
C ASN A 379 -8.48 6.10 -10.43
N PRO A 380 -8.29 7.34 -10.94
CA PRO A 380 -8.40 8.53 -10.09
C PRO A 380 -9.77 8.70 -9.41
N PHE A 381 -10.86 8.33 -10.10
CA PHE A 381 -12.22 8.39 -9.56
C PHE A 381 -12.44 7.27 -8.55
N ASP A 382 -11.96 6.06 -8.86
CA ASP A 382 -12.02 4.91 -7.94
C ASP A 382 -11.20 5.16 -6.66
N SER A 383 -9.96 5.63 -6.77
CA SER A 383 -9.11 5.97 -5.62
C SER A 383 -9.70 7.12 -4.79
N LYS A 384 -10.34 8.11 -5.42
CA LYS A 384 -11.10 9.14 -4.69
C LYS A 384 -12.26 8.53 -3.92
N GLY A 385 -13.05 7.68 -4.57
CA GLY A 385 -14.15 6.95 -3.94
C GLY A 385 -13.67 6.12 -2.76
N GLU A 386 -12.56 5.41 -2.89
CA GLU A 386 -11.98 4.61 -1.81
C GLU A 386 -11.51 5.49 -0.64
N ILE A 387 -10.81 6.60 -0.90
CA ILE A 387 -10.36 7.50 0.18
C ILE A 387 -11.54 8.17 0.89
N LEU A 388 -12.60 8.54 0.15
CA LEU A 388 -13.86 9.01 0.73
C LEU A 388 -14.52 7.92 1.59
N MET A 389 -14.55 6.69 1.09
CA MET A 389 -15.06 5.53 1.83
C MET A 389 -14.30 5.38 3.14
N ARG A 390 -12.95 5.36 3.11
CA ARG A 390 -12.08 5.28 4.30
C ARG A 390 -12.30 6.42 5.30
N ALA A 391 -12.62 7.61 4.82
CA ALA A 391 -12.97 8.77 5.64
C ALA A 391 -14.39 8.68 6.26
N GLY A 392 -15.16 7.64 5.95
CA GLY A 392 -16.55 7.47 6.37
C GLY A 392 -17.56 8.29 5.54
N ARG A 393 -17.12 8.94 4.45
CA ARG A 393 -17.95 9.77 3.55
C ARG A 393 -18.60 8.91 2.46
N LEU A 394 -19.41 7.95 2.90
CA LEU A 394 -19.92 6.87 2.04
C LEU A 394 -20.81 7.34 0.86
N ASP A 395 -21.60 8.40 1.05
CA ASP A 395 -22.45 8.93 -0.04
C ASP A 395 -21.63 9.56 -1.16
N GLU A 396 -20.63 10.37 -0.82
CA GLU A 396 -19.71 10.97 -1.79
C GLU A 396 -18.85 9.91 -2.49
N ALA A 397 -18.47 8.84 -1.78
CA ALA A 397 -17.78 7.71 -2.38
C ALA A 397 -18.63 7.04 -3.49
N VAL A 398 -19.93 6.82 -3.23
CA VAL A 398 -20.87 6.26 -4.21
C VAL A 398 -21.00 7.14 -5.45
N GLU A 399 -20.95 8.47 -5.31
CA GLU A 399 -21.00 9.38 -6.46
C GLU A 399 -19.80 9.19 -7.39
N GLU A 400 -18.58 9.14 -6.85
CA GLU A 400 -17.35 8.94 -7.63
C GLU A 400 -17.31 7.54 -8.25
N PHE A 401 -17.69 6.50 -7.50
CA PHE A 401 -17.77 5.13 -8.02
C PHE A 401 -18.80 4.99 -9.15
N ASN A 402 -19.95 5.67 -9.05
CA ASN A 402 -20.94 5.68 -10.12
C ASN A 402 -20.46 6.39 -11.38
N VAL A 403 -19.51 7.34 -11.28
CA VAL A 403 -18.84 7.89 -12.47
C VAL A 403 -18.02 6.80 -13.16
N VAL A 404 -17.30 5.98 -12.40
CA VAL A 404 -16.51 4.87 -12.94
C VAL A 404 -17.41 3.86 -13.65
N MET A 405 -18.46 3.38 -12.99
CA MET A 405 -19.39 2.40 -13.57
C MET A 405 -20.06 2.89 -14.86
N ARG A 406 -20.31 4.20 -15.00
CA ARG A 406 -20.90 4.77 -16.23
C ARG A 406 -19.90 4.96 -17.36
N ARG A 407 -18.66 5.38 -17.06
CA ARG A 407 -17.65 5.74 -18.07
C ARG A 407 -16.75 4.56 -18.46
N TRP A 408 -16.46 3.67 -17.52
CA TRP A 408 -15.56 2.53 -17.68
C TRP A 408 -16.18 1.27 -17.05
N PRO A 409 -17.28 0.75 -17.63
CA PRO A 409 -17.96 -0.44 -17.10
C PRO A 409 -17.04 -1.67 -16.98
N GLN A 410 -15.97 -1.76 -17.76
CA GLN A 410 -14.99 -2.85 -17.69
C GLN A 410 -14.10 -2.80 -16.43
N PHE A 411 -14.04 -1.67 -15.72
CA PHE A 411 -13.24 -1.52 -14.51
C PHE A 411 -13.94 -2.20 -13.33
N PHE A 412 -13.75 -3.52 -13.21
CA PHE A 412 -14.54 -4.38 -12.32
C PHE A 412 -14.31 -4.12 -10.82
N PHE A 413 -13.17 -3.53 -10.42
CA PHE A 413 -12.83 -3.31 -9.00
C PHE A 413 -13.85 -2.44 -8.27
N THR A 414 -14.43 -1.45 -8.95
CA THR A 414 -15.39 -0.51 -8.35
C THR A 414 -16.69 -1.20 -7.93
N ALA A 415 -17.12 -2.25 -8.63
CA ALA A 415 -18.37 -2.95 -8.31
C ALA A 415 -18.32 -3.58 -6.90
N LEU A 416 -17.19 -4.16 -6.50
CA LEU A 416 -17.04 -4.68 -5.14
C LEU A 416 -17.09 -3.60 -4.06
N ARG A 417 -16.55 -2.40 -4.33
CA ARG A 417 -16.64 -1.26 -3.41
C ARG A 417 -18.07 -0.76 -3.24
N LEU A 418 -18.84 -0.70 -4.34
CA LEU A 418 -20.26 -0.37 -4.28
C LEU A 418 -21.07 -1.46 -3.55
N ALA A 419 -20.74 -2.74 -3.77
CA ALA A 419 -21.35 -3.84 -3.01
C ALA A 419 -21.07 -3.69 -1.50
N GLU A 420 -19.84 -3.31 -1.12
CA GLU A 420 -19.46 -3.06 0.27
C GLU A 420 -20.23 -1.91 0.91
N ILE A 421 -20.37 -0.80 0.21
CA ILE A 421 -21.17 0.32 0.70
C ILE A 421 -22.65 -0.08 0.78
N ALA A 422 -23.18 -0.88 -0.15
CA ALA A 422 -24.55 -1.35 -0.12
C ALA A 422 -24.81 -2.31 1.05
N VAL A 423 -23.86 -3.20 1.38
CA VAL A 423 -23.90 -4.03 2.59
C VAL A 423 -23.95 -3.15 3.83
N GLU A 424 -23.08 -2.14 3.89
CA GLU A 424 -23.06 -1.19 5.00
C GLU A 424 -24.40 -0.46 5.11
N LYS A 425 -24.98 0.03 4.00
CA LYS A 425 -26.30 0.68 4.00
C LYS A 425 -27.48 -0.26 4.22
N GLY A 426 -27.25 -1.56 4.44
CA GLY A 426 -28.32 -2.54 4.64
C GLY A 426 -29.13 -2.86 3.38
N ASN A 427 -28.62 -2.53 2.19
CA ASN A 427 -29.28 -2.78 0.91
C ASN A 427 -28.78 -4.07 0.26
N MET A 428 -29.38 -5.20 0.63
CA MET A 428 -29.02 -6.51 0.10
C MET A 428 -29.17 -6.61 -1.43
N ALA A 429 -30.23 -6.02 -2.00
CA ALA A 429 -30.52 -6.13 -3.42
C ALA A 429 -29.42 -5.48 -4.27
N GLU A 430 -28.99 -4.28 -3.88
CA GLU A 430 -27.91 -3.55 -4.54
C GLU A 430 -26.55 -4.22 -4.30
N ALA A 431 -26.30 -4.72 -3.08
CA ALA A 431 -25.09 -5.47 -2.77
C ALA A 431 -24.94 -6.72 -3.66
N LEU A 432 -26.02 -7.48 -3.84
CA LEU A 432 -26.04 -8.64 -4.74
C LEU A 432 -25.90 -8.25 -6.20
N HIS A 433 -26.57 -7.17 -6.65
CA HIS A 433 -26.45 -6.67 -8.01
C HIS A 433 -24.98 -6.37 -8.38
N TYR A 434 -24.28 -5.61 -7.54
CA TYR A 434 -22.89 -5.26 -7.81
C TYR A 434 -21.93 -6.44 -7.62
N SER A 435 -22.21 -7.33 -6.68
CA SER A 435 -21.44 -8.58 -6.53
C SER A 435 -21.57 -9.47 -7.77
N ASP A 436 -22.78 -9.63 -8.32
CA ASP A 436 -23.02 -10.40 -9.54
C ASP A 436 -22.33 -9.76 -10.74
N TYR A 437 -22.40 -8.43 -10.87
CA TYR A 437 -21.64 -7.69 -11.89
C TYR A 437 -20.14 -7.99 -11.83
N SER A 438 -19.55 -7.96 -10.62
CA SER A 438 -18.13 -8.26 -10.43
C SER A 438 -17.79 -9.73 -10.74
N VAL A 439 -18.70 -10.68 -10.47
CA VAL A 439 -18.50 -12.10 -10.82
C VAL A 439 -18.52 -12.31 -12.32
N GLU A 440 -19.41 -11.62 -13.03
CA GLU A 440 -19.56 -11.70 -14.49
C GLU A 440 -18.35 -11.10 -15.24
N HIS A 441 -17.76 -10.03 -14.70
CA HIS A 441 -16.65 -9.29 -15.33
C HIS A 441 -15.29 -9.59 -14.71
N ALA A 442 -15.19 -10.60 -13.83
CA ALA A 442 -13.93 -10.97 -13.19
C ALA A 442 -12.87 -11.41 -14.23
N PRO A 443 -11.63 -10.90 -14.16
CA PRO A 443 -10.57 -11.16 -15.16
C PRO A 443 -9.93 -12.55 -15.04
N SER A 444 -10.14 -13.25 -13.93
CA SER A 444 -9.57 -14.57 -13.68
C SER A 444 -10.50 -15.44 -12.85
N THR A 445 -10.30 -16.77 -12.91
CA THR A 445 -11.00 -17.72 -12.05
C THR A 445 -10.77 -17.41 -10.57
N GLN A 446 -9.56 -16.98 -10.19
CA GLN A 446 -9.25 -16.62 -8.81
C GLN A 446 -10.05 -15.42 -8.34
N VAL A 447 -10.10 -14.34 -9.12
CA VAL A 447 -10.89 -13.14 -8.79
C VAL A 447 -12.38 -13.49 -8.72
N LYS A 448 -12.86 -14.36 -9.62
CA LYS A 448 -14.25 -14.85 -9.60
C LYS A 448 -14.58 -15.59 -8.31
N LEU A 449 -13.71 -16.50 -7.87
CA LEU A 449 -13.91 -17.27 -6.64
C LEU A 449 -13.82 -16.37 -5.40
N HIS A 450 -12.88 -15.42 -5.37
CA HIS A 450 -12.80 -14.41 -4.31
C HIS A 450 -14.07 -13.56 -4.23
N THR A 451 -14.62 -13.14 -5.37
CA THR A 451 -15.89 -12.39 -5.44
C THR A 451 -17.07 -13.24 -4.96
N LYS A 452 -17.09 -14.55 -5.25
CA LYS A 452 -18.10 -15.47 -4.70
C LYS A 452 -18.01 -15.60 -3.17
N VAL A 453 -16.81 -15.61 -2.60
CA VAL A 453 -16.62 -15.59 -1.14
C VAL A 453 -17.24 -14.33 -0.55
N TYR A 454 -16.96 -13.17 -1.14
CA TYR A 454 -17.58 -11.92 -0.74
C TYR A 454 -19.12 -11.99 -0.80
N ARG A 455 -19.68 -12.59 -1.86
CA ARG A 455 -21.12 -12.83 -1.97
C ARG A 455 -21.67 -13.72 -0.85
N ALA A 456 -20.93 -14.73 -0.41
CA ALA A 456 -21.32 -15.54 0.75
C ALA A 456 -21.39 -14.70 2.02
N LEU A 457 -20.45 -13.76 2.22
CA LEU A 457 -20.48 -12.81 3.34
C LEU A 457 -21.71 -11.89 3.29
N ILE A 458 -22.13 -11.45 2.09
CA ILE A 458 -23.39 -10.69 1.91
C ILE A 458 -24.58 -11.52 2.41
N TYR A 459 -24.72 -12.77 1.98
CA TYR A 459 -25.83 -13.62 2.45
C TYR A 459 -25.78 -13.85 3.96
N TRP A 460 -24.59 -14.07 4.52
CA TRP A 460 -24.40 -14.23 5.96
C TRP A 460 -24.85 -12.98 6.72
N ARG A 461 -24.40 -11.80 6.30
CA ARG A 461 -24.82 -10.50 6.85
C ARG A 461 -26.33 -10.36 6.93
N PHE A 462 -27.01 -10.67 5.83
CA PHE A 462 -28.45 -10.49 5.72
C PHE A 462 -29.26 -11.69 6.27
N GLY A 463 -28.66 -12.52 7.12
CA GLY A 463 -29.35 -13.57 7.86
C GLY A 463 -29.78 -14.75 6.98
N GLN A 464 -29.04 -15.03 5.90
CA GLN A 464 -29.24 -16.19 5.02
C GLN A 464 -28.01 -17.14 5.07
N PRO A 465 -27.67 -17.67 6.27
CA PRO A 465 -26.46 -18.46 6.46
C PRO A 465 -26.44 -19.77 5.66
N GLU A 466 -27.59 -20.36 5.35
CA GLU A 466 -27.67 -21.59 4.55
C GLU A 466 -27.22 -21.34 3.11
N VAL A 467 -27.55 -20.17 2.56
CA VAL A 467 -27.11 -19.76 1.22
C VAL A 467 -25.62 -19.47 1.23
N ALA A 468 -25.13 -18.77 2.26
CA ALA A 468 -23.70 -18.53 2.45
C ALA A 468 -22.90 -19.85 2.52
N ALA A 469 -23.35 -20.81 3.34
CA ALA A 469 -22.71 -22.11 3.49
C ALA A 469 -22.65 -22.90 2.17
N ARG A 470 -23.70 -22.84 1.34
CA ARG A 470 -23.70 -23.45 0.01
C ARG A 470 -22.66 -22.80 -0.91
N ILE A 471 -22.57 -21.47 -0.94
CA ILE A 471 -21.59 -20.75 -1.77
C ILE A 471 -20.16 -21.05 -1.30
N PHE A 472 -19.91 -21.05 0.02
CA PHE A 472 -18.63 -21.49 0.56
C PHE A 472 -18.29 -22.91 0.09
N SER A 473 -19.24 -23.84 0.16
CA SER A 473 -19.03 -25.21 -0.32
C SER A 473 -18.70 -25.28 -1.81
N GLU A 474 -19.34 -24.46 -2.66
CA GLU A 474 -18.99 -24.36 -4.09
C GLU A 474 -17.56 -23.88 -4.30
N VAL A 475 -17.14 -22.83 -3.57
CA VAL A 475 -15.77 -22.28 -3.65
C VAL A 475 -14.76 -23.32 -3.18
N LEU A 476 -15.02 -23.98 -2.05
CA LEU A 476 -14.14 -25.01 -1.48
C LEU A 476 -14.05 -26.26 -2.35
N ASN A 477 -15.12 -26.64 -3.05
CA ASN A 477 -15.07 -27.73 -4.02
C ASN A 477 -14.21 -27.37 -5.25
N ALA A 478 -14.26 -26.11 -5.70
CA ALA A 478 -13.42 -25.63 -6.80
C ALA A 478 -11.96 -25.48 -6.37
N GLN A 479 -11.71 -25.07 -5.12
CA GLN A 479 -10.39 -24.84 -4.55
C GLN A 479 -10.25 -25.42 -3.14
N PRO A 480 -10.06 -26.75 -3.01
CA PRO A 480 -10.00 -27.43 -1.70
C PRO A 480 -8.77 -27.10 -0.85
N THR A 481 -7.87 -26.24 -1.32
CA THR A 481 -6.65 -25.88 -0.58
C THR A 481 -6.56 -24.40 -0.23
N GLU A 482 -7.59 -23.62 -0.57
CA GLU A 482 -7.66 -22.21 -0.19
C GLU A 482 -8.15 -22.06 1.25
N VAL A 483 -7.33 -21.41 2.09
CA VAL A 483 -7.58 -21.30 3.54
C VAL A 483 -8.61 -20.25 3.86
N TYR A 484 -8.53 -19.08 3.21
CA TYR A 484 -9.37 -17.94 3.55
C TYR A 484 -10.87 -18.26 3.44
N PRO A 485 -11.37 -18.88 2.35
CA PRO A 485 -12.76 -19.30 2.27
C PRO A 485 -13.12 -20.39 3.30
N MET A 486 -12.18 -21.26 3.67
CA MET A 486 -12.41 -22.29 4.70
C MET A 486 -12.56 -21.68 6.08
N MET A 487 -11.71 -20.72 6.44
CA MET A 487 -11.77 -20.02 7.72
C MET A 487 -13.08 -19.25 7.87
N LEU A 488 -13.49 -18.52 6.83
CA LEU A 488 -14.79 -17.85 6.81
C LEU A 488 -15.97 -18.83 6.91
N ALA A 489 -15.90 -19.97 6.23
CA ALA A 489 -16.94 -21.00 6.35
C ALA A 489 -16.99 -21.62 7.75
N ALA A 490 -15.83 -21.90 8.36
CA ALA A 490 -15.74 -22.38 9.74
C ALA A 490 -16.29 -21.33 10.73
N GLU A 491 -15.98 -20.05 10.51
CA GLU A 491 -16.48 -18.94 11.31
C GLU A 491 -18.01 -18.79 11.19
N LEU A 492 -18.55 -18.93 9.97
CA LEU A 492 -19.99 -19.03 9.75
C LEU A 492 -20.60 -20.15 10.61
N TYR A 493 -20.07 -21.38 10.54
CA TYR A 493 -20.61 -22.49 11.33
C TYR A 493 -20.49 -22.28 12.85
N LYS A 494 -19.39 -21.70 13.32
CA LYS A 494 -19.22 -21.31 14.74
C LYS A 494 -20.30 -20.31 15.15
N SER A 495 -20.57 -19.29 14.33
CA SER A 495 -21.62 -18.30 14.60
C SER A 495 -23.03 -18.88 14.66
N LEU A 496 -23.26 -20.03 14.00
CA LEU A 496 -24.52 -20.79 14.04
C LEU A 496 -24.59 -21.78 15.21
N GLY A 497 -23.53 -21.89 16.01
CA GLY A 497 -23.39 -22.88 17.09
C GLY A 497 -23.06 -24.30 16.60
N ASP A 498 -22.71 -24.48 15.33
CA ASP A 498 -22.30 -25.78 14.76
C ASP A 498 -20.77 -25.94 14.78
N SER A 499 -20.21 -26.01 15.99
CA SER A 499 -18.77 -26.18 16.19
C SER A 499 -18.23 -27.47 15.56
N LEU A 500 -19.08 -28.50 15.42
CA LEU A 500 -18.69 -29.79 14.84
C LEU A 500 -18.45 -29.68 13.33
N GLN A 501 -19.26 -28.91 12.59
CA GLN A 501 -18.99 -28.67 11.17
C GLN A 501 -17.79 -27.75 10.97
N ALA A 502 -17.64 -26.73 11.80
CA ALA A 502 -16.45 -25.86 11.79
C ALA A 502 -15.16 -26.69 11.97
N GLU A 503 -15.12 -27.55 12.99
CA GLU A 503 -14.00 -28.45 13.24
C GLU A 503 -13.76 -29.41 12.07
N ARG A 504 -14.81 -29.98 11.47
CA ARG A 504 -14.68 -30.87 10.30
C ARG A 504 -14.05 -30.17 9.09
N LEU A 505 -14.37 -28.90 8.86
CA LEU A 505 -13.74 -28.10 7.83
C LEU A 505 -12.25 -27.88 8.14
N GLU A 506 -11.90 -27.46 9.35
CA GLU A 506 -10.51 -27.25 9.77
C GLU A 506 -9.69 -28.56 9.64
N GLN A 507 -10.25 -29.71 10.07
CA GLN A 507 -9.61 -31.03 9.90
C GLN A 507 -9.42 -31.42 8.43
N THR A 508 -10.36 -31.06 7.56
CA THR A 508 -10.26 -31.33 6.12
C THR A 508 -9.18 -30.45 5.48
N ALA A 509 -9.09 -29.17 5.85
CA ALA A 509 -8.02 -28.28 5.46
C ALA A 509 -6.64 -28.84 5.85
N PHE A 510 -6.49 -29.27 7.11
CA PHE A 510 -5.24 -29.85 7.60
C PHE A 510 -4.83 -31.10 6.81
N ARG A 511 -5.76 -32.01 6.51
CA ARG A 511 -5.46 -33.21 5.69
C ARG A 511 -4.97 -32.85 4.29
N HIS A 512 -5.51 -31.79 3.68
CA HIS A 512 -5.02 -31.31 2.39
C HIS A 512 -3.61 -30.74 2.47
N PHE A 513 -3.33 -29.95 3.51
CA PHE A 513 -1.98 -29.44 3.78
C PHE A 513 -0.99 -30.56 4.01
N GLU A 514 -1.31 -31.48 4.91
CA GLU A 514 -0.51 -32.66 5.22
C GLU A 514 -0.21 -33.47 3.95
N ALA A 515 -1.25 -33.78 3.15
CA ALA A 515 -1.08 -34.54 1.91
C ALA A 515 -0.18 -33.83 0.88
N LYS A 516 -0.27 -32.50 0.73
CA LYS A 516 0.58 -31.77 -0.22
C LYS A 516 2.01 -31.58 0.31
N LEU A 517 2.15 -31.10 1.54
CA LEU A 517 3.45 -30.72 2.12
C LEU A 517 4.36 -31.91 2.44
N LEU A 518 3.79 -33.10 2.68
CA LEU A 518 4.58 -34.34 2.84
C LEU A 518 5.10 -34.89 1.50
N ASN A 519 4.35 -34.69 0.40
CA ASN A 519 4.59 -35.38 -0.87
C ASN A 519 5.19 -34.49 -1.97
N GLN A 520 5.23 -33.17 -1.78
CA GLN A 520 5.70 -32.21 -2.77
C GLN A 520 6.81 -31.32 -2.20
N PRO A 521 7.70 -30.77 -3.05
CA PRO A 521 8.63 -29.75 -2.61
C PRO A 521 7.88 -28.55 -2.01
N PRO A 522 8.49 -27.83 -1.04
CA PRO A 522 7.82 -26.74 -0.36
C PRO A 522 7.46 -25.61 -1.35
N ASP A 523 6.16 -25.38 -1.55
CA ASP A 523 5.64 -24.27 -2.33
C ASP A 523 5.37 -23.06 -1.42
N VAL A 524 5.91 -21.89 -1.79
CA VAL A 524 5.93 -20.67 -0.95
C VAL A 524 4.52 -20.27 -0.51
N GLU A 525 3.55 -20.33 -1.43
CA GLU A 525 2.18 -19.91 -1.15
C GLU A 525 1.43 -20.94 -0.33
N LEU A 526 1.58 -22.23 -0.66
CA LEU A 526 1.03 -23.30 0.16
C LEU A 526 1.53 -23.21 1.61
N ILE A 527 2.82 -22.92 1.81
CA ILE A 527 3.40 -22.72 3.14
C ILE A 527 2.84 -21.49 3.83
N ASN A 528 2.75 -20.36 3.12
CA ASN A 528 2.18 -19.15 3.71
C ASN A 528 0.71 -19.34 4.12
N SER A 529 -0.06 -20.06 3.31
CA SER A 529 -1.44 -20.44 3.63
C SER A 529 -1.48 -21.41 4.82
N PHE A 530 -0.58 -22.40 4.87
CA PHE A 530 -0.46 -23.33 6.00
C PHE A 530 -0.09 -22.61 7.30
N LEU A 531 0.84 -21.65 7.25
CA LEU A 531 1.16 -20.80 8.39
C LEU A 531 -0.10 -20.08 8.87
N SER A 532 -0.82 -19.39 7.97
CA SER A 532 -2.07 -18.67 8.31
C SER A 532 -3.03 -19.58 9.05
N PHE A 533 -3.21 -20.79 8.54
CA PHE A 533 -4.02 -21.82 9.15
C PHE A 533 -3.48 -22.32 10.50
N SER A 534 -2.17 -22.57 10.64
CA SER A 534 -1.58 -23.18 11.84
C SER A 534 -1.63 -22.27 13.06
N PHE A 535 -1.60 -20.95 12.86
CA PHE A 535 -1.77 -19.96 13.92
C PHE A 535 -3.23 -19.73 14.30
N SER A 536 -4.16 -19.86 13.35
CA SER A 536 -5.59 -19.58 13.60
C SER A 536 -6.38 -20.79 14.12
N THR A 537 -5.97 -22.02 13.77
CA THR A 537 -6.74 -23.21 14.13
C THR A 537 -6.61 -23.57 15.61
N GLN A 538 -7.75 -23.82 16.25
CA GLN A 538 -7.84 -24.37 17.60
C GLN A 538 -8.26 -25.85 17.60
N SER A 539 -8.85 -26.32 16.49
CA SER A 539 -9.36 -27.69 16.38
C SER A 539 -8.30 -28.73 16.04
N ILE A 540 -7.14 -28.32 15.49
CA ILE A 540 -6.04 -29.25 15.21
C ILE A 540 -5.16 -29.42 16.44
N PRO A 541 -4.91 -30.66 16.91
CA PRO A 541 -3.97 -30.91 17.99
C PRO A 541 -2.58 -30.34 17.65
N PRO A 542 -1.95 -29.58 18.56
CA PRO A 542 -0.68 -28.90 18.27
C PRO A 542 0.45 -29.87 17.91
N GLU A 543 0.43 -31.11 18.42
CA GLU A 543 1.41 -32.15 18.10
C GLU A 543 1.40 -32.53 16.61
N LYS A 544 0.24 -32.49 15.96
CA LYS A 544 0.13 -32.75 14.51
C LYS A 544 0.72 -31.60 13.70
N LEU A 545 0.48 -30.37 14.13
CA LEU A 545 1.06 -29.18 13.51
C LEU A 545 2.59 -29.20 13.65
N VAL A 546 3.09 -29.49 14.85
CA VAL A 546 4.53 -29.66 15.13
C VAL A 546 5.15 -30.69 14.20
N THR A 547 4.57 -31.90 14.10
CA THR A 547 5.09 -32.98 13.25
C THR A 547 5.24 -32.54 11.79
N LEU A 548 4.24 -31.83 11.26
CA LEU A 548 4.27 -31.35 9.89
C LEU A 548 5.28 -30.20 9.71
N LEU A 549 5.37 -29.28 10.68
CA LEU A 549 6.32 -28.17 10.67
C LEU A 549 7.78 -28.66 10.73
N GLU A 550 8.09 -29.64 11.60
CA GLU A 550 9.41 -30.30 11.68
C GLU A 550 9.81 -30.97 10.36
N HIS A 551 8.83 -31.47 9.60
CA HIS A 551 9.08 -32.09 8.30
C HIS A 551 9.42 -31.08 7.20
N ILE A 552 8.80 -29.89 7.23
CA ILE A 552 8.90 -28.88 6.17
C ILE A 552 10.09 -27.95 6.41
N GLU A 553 10.28 -27.50 7.65
CA GLU A 553 11.26 -26.46 8.01
C GLU A 553 12.68 -26.73 7.47
N PRO A 554 13.25 -27.95 7.59
CA PRO A 554 14.61 -28.23 7.14
C PRO A 554 14.77 -28.22 5.61
N LYS A 555 13.67 -28.30 4.86
CA LYS A 555 13.65 -28.29 3.39
C LYS A 555 13.61 -26.88 2.80
N MET A 556 13.41 -25.87 3.64
CA MET A 556 13.31 -24.47 3.23
C MET A 556 14.68 -23.82 3.09
N ALA A 557 14.81 -22.94 2.09
CA ALA A 557 15.95 -22.04 2.02
C ALA A 557 15.86 -20.99 3.13
N ALA A 558 17.03 -20.53 3.61
CA ALA A 558 17.13 -19.40 4.52
C ALA A 558 16.44 -18.18 3.92
N SER A 559 15.33 -17.78 4.53
CA SER A 559 14.41 -16.74 4.04
C SER A 559 13.49 -16.31 5.18
N ASP A 560 12.82 -15.17 5.01
CA ASP A 560 11.78 -14.70 5.94
C ASP A 560 10.68 -15.76 6.17
N LEU A 561 10.33 -16.54 5.14
CA LEU A 561 9.33 -17.59 5.28
C LEU A 561 9.80 -18.77 6.15
N GLN A 562 11.09 -19.13 6.10
CA GLN A 562 11.66 -20.14 7.00
C GLN A 562 11.65 -19.64 8.45
N THR A 563 11.94 -18.36 8.67
CA THR A 563 11.84 -17.75 10.00
C THR A 563 10.41 -17.85 10.56
N LEU A 564 9.40 -17.55 9.74
CA LEU A 564 7.99 -17.71 10.13
C LEU A 564 7.59 -19.15 10.43
N LEU A 565 8.12 -20.12 9.69
CA LEU A 565 7.94 -21.55 9.99
C LEU A 565 8.52 -21.92 11.35
N ARG A 566 9.73 -21.46 11.67
CA ARG A 566 10.35 -21.70 12.98
C ARG A 566 9.56 -21.06 14.11
N PHE A 567 9.01 -19.88 13.89
CA PHE A 567 8.12 -19.24 14.87
C PHE A 567 6.84 -20.03 15.08
N SER A 568 6.20 -20.47 13.99
CA SER A 568 5.02 -21.31 14.07
C SER A 568 5.31 -22.63 14.78
N LEU A 569 6.48 -23.21 14.56
CA LEU A 569 6.94 -24.41 15.24
C LEU A 569 7.14 -24.17 16.74
N GLY A 570 7.85 -23.11 17.12
CA GLY A 570 8.03 -22.71 18.51
C GLY A 570 6.69 -22.45 19.21
N TYR A 571 5.78 -21.74 18.54
CA TYR A 571 4.44 -21.45 19.03
C TYR A 571 3.63 -22.73 19.27
N ASN A 572 3.64 -23.67 18.32
CA ASN A 572 2.90 -24.92 18.46
C ASN A 572 3.57 -25.89 19.44
N TYR A 573 4.89 -25.82 19.67
CA TYR A 573 5.52 -26.52 20.79
C TYR A 573 5.00 -26.01 22.14
N LEU A 574 4.83 -24.69 22.32
CA LEU A 574 4.24 -24.15 23.55
C LEU A 574 2.81 -24.67 23.75
N ARG A 575 1.99 -24.65 22.69
CA ARG A 575 0.63 -25.19 22.72
C ARG A 575 0.59 -26.69 23.07
N ALA A 576 1.58 -27.45 22.61
CA ALA A 576 1.76 -28.88 22.95
C ALA A 576 2.40 -29.09 24.34
N GLY A 577 2.71 -28.04 25.09
CA GLY A 577 3.38 -28.12 26.40
C GLY A 577 4.88 -28.41 26.35
N ASN A 578 5.51 -28.46 25.17
CA ASN A 578 6.95 -28.70 24.99
C ASN A 578 7.76 -27.41 25.10
N ARG A 579 7.84 -26.93 26.34
CA ARG A 579 8.43 -25.65 26.72
C ARG A 579 9.92 -25.50 26.39
N ASP A 580 10.72 -26.55 26.60
CA ASP A 580 12.17 -26.50 26.33
C ASP A 580 12.48 -26.39 24.83
N ALA A 581 11.70 -27.07 23.98
CA ALA A 581 11.86 -26.99 22.53
C ALA A 581 11.50 -25.60 21.99
N ALA A 582 10.39 -25.03 22.47
CA ALA A 582 9.98 -23.68 22.13
C ALA A 582 11.06 -22.64 22.52
N HIS A 583 11.57 -22.71 23.76
CA HIS A 583 12.61 -21.79 24.23
C HIS A 583 13.86 -21.82 23.37
N ARG A 584 14.34 -23.00 22.97
CA ARG A 584 15.52 -23.10 22.08
C ARG A 584 15.26 -22.41 20.74
N LEU A 585 14.11 -22.64 20.11
CA LEU A 585 13.78 -22.01 18.84
C LEU A 585 13.68 -20.49 18.94
N PHE A 586 13.09 -19.96 20.01
CA PHE A 586 12.98 -18.51 20.21
C PHE A 586 14.32 -17.88 20.59
N ALA A 587 15.14 -18.53 21.40
CA ALA A 587 16.49 -18.06 21.72
C ALA A 587 17.38 -17.99 20.47
N ASP A 588 17.29 -18.99 19.58
CA ASP A 588 18.11 -19.06 18.37
C ASP A 588 17.65 -18.06 17.27
N HIS A 589 16.39 -17.60 17.31
CA HIS A 589 15.77 -16.84 16.20
C HIS A 589 14.96 -15.60 16.58
N GLY A 590 14.90 -15.23 17.85
CA GLY A 590 14.14 -14.08 18.35
C GLY A 590 14.52 -12.77 17.66
N GLU A 591 15.80 -12.58 17.33
CA GLU A 591 16.27 -11.40 16.59
C GLU A 591 15.66 -11.32 15.18
N VAL A 592 15.67 -12.44 14.46
CA VAL A 592 15.12 -12.53 13.09
C VAL A 592 13.61 -12.35 13.12
N LEU A 593 12.95 -12.75 14.20
CA LEU A 593 11.51 -12.57 14.36
C LEU A 593 11.12 -11.12 14.58
N ILE A 594 11.84 -10.38 15.42
CA ILE A 594 11.56 -8.96 15.62
C ILE A 594 11.75 -8.21 14.30
N ASP A 595 12.83 -8.47 13.56
CA ASP A 595 13.03 -7.89 12.22
C ASP A 595 11.87 -8.25 11.28
N LEU A 596 11.35 -9.47 11.34
CA LEU A 596 10.31 -9.93 10.43
C LEU A 596 8.93 -9.32 10.76
N PHE A 597 8.55 -9.27 12.04
CA PHE A 597 7.30 -8.63 12.48
C PHE A 597 7.32 -7.11 12.32
N THR A 598 8.51 -6.51 12.30
CA THR A 598 8.68 -5.07 12.03
C THR A 598 8.67 -4.73 10.54
N MET A 599 9.07 -5.67 9.68
CA MET A 599 9.12 -5.53 8.22
C MET A 599 7.82 -5.94 7.50
N LYS A 600 6.97 -6.80 8.08
CA LYS A 600 5.85 -7.36 7.31
C LYS A 600 4.60 -6.48 7.27
N TYR A 601 4.16 -6.30 6.02
CA TYR A 601 2.94 -5.70 5.50
C TYR A 601 1.64 -6.06 6.24
N ASN A 602 0.62 -5.23 5.95
CA ASN A 602 -0.85 -5.36 5.96
C ASN A 602 -1.49 -6.77 5.70
N ASN A 603 -0.85 -7.87 6.06
CA ASN A 603 -1.21 -9.24 5.67
C ASN A 603 -2.20 -9.94 6.63
N GLY A 604 -2.98 -9.23 7.44
CA GLY A 604 -3.86 -9.88 8.43
C GLY A 604 -3.12 -10.63 9.54
N TRP A 605 -1.84 -10.26 9.76
CA TRP A 605 -1.00 -10.74 10.87
C TRP A 605 -0.75 -9.62 11.87
N GLY A 606 -1.63 -8.60 11.96
CA GLY A 606 -1.55 -7.58 12.99
C GLY A 606 -1.57 -8.22 14.40
N SER A 607 -2.24 -9.36 14.51
CA SER A 607 -2.27 -10.28 15.64
C SER A 607 -0.99 -11.09 15.87
N GLY A 608 0.06 -10.95 15.04
CA GLY A 608 1.38 -11.55 15.26
C GLY A 608 1.95 -11.25 16.66
N TRP A 609 1.69 -10.03 17.14
CA TRP A 609 2.06 -9.60 18.48
C TRP A 609 1.34 -10.36 19.58
N LYS A 610 0.09 -10.77 19.39
CA LYS A 610 -0.64 -11.63 20.33
C LYS A 610 0.10 -12.95 20.52
N TYR A 611 0.56 -13.58 19.44
CA TYR A 611 1.35 -14.81 19.53
C TYR A 611 2.70 -14.58 20.21
N ILE A 612 3.33 -13.42 20.02
CA ILE A 612 4.55 -13.06 20.75
C ILE A 612 4.27 -12.89 22.24
N ILE A 613 3.20 -12.19 22.62
CA ILE A 613 2.78 -12.02 24.01
C ILE A 613 2.52 -13.40 24.64
N GLU A 614 1.77 -14.28 23.97
CA GLU A 614 1.53 -15.67 24.41
C GLU A 614 2.85 -16.47 24.55
N THR A 615 3.86 -16.22 23.71
CA THR A 615 5.17 -16.88 23.85
C THR A 615 5.98 -16.35 25.03
N MET A 616 5.82 -15.08 25.38
CA MET A 616 6.54 -14.43 26.48
C MET A 616 5.93 -14.69 27.84
N ASP A 617 4.65 -15.09 27.89
CA ASP A 617 4.01 -15.65 29.09
C ASP A 617 4.80 -16.83 29.69
N TYR A 618 5.74 -17.41 28.96
CA TYR A 618 6.61 -18.50 29.39
C TYR A 618 7.89 -18.05 30.13
N GLU A 619 8.42 -16.84 29.89
CA GLU A 619 9.71 -16.37 30.44
C GLU A 619 9.58 -15.64 31.80
N ALA A 620 8.46 -15.81 32.50
CA ALA A 620 8.11 -15.14 33.76
C ALA A 620 9.19 -15.18 34.87
N THR A 621 10.13 -16.13 34.78
CA THR A 621 11.21 -16.33 35.76
C THR A 621 12.38 -15.36 35.59
N VAL A 622 12.48 -14.67 34.45
CA VAL A 622 13.51 -13.67 34.17
C VAL A 622 12.98 -12.29 34.53
N LYS A 623 13.81 -11.49 35.21
CA LYS A 623 13.51 -10.07 35.42
C LYS A 623 13.28 -9.38 34.07
N PRO A 624 12.19 -8.62 33.85
CA PRO A 624 11.88 -8.05 32.54
C PRO A 624 13.01 -7.20 31.94
N GLU A 625 13.81 -6.55 32.79
CA GLU A 625 14.95 -5.74 32.37
C GLU A 625 16.11 -6.59 31.80
N ASN A 626 16.17 -7.87 32.15
CA ASN A 626 17.18 -8.81 31.68
C ASN A 626 16.66 -9.73 30.57
N ASN A 627 15.42 -9.53 30.11
CA ASN A 627 14.84 -10.33 29.07
C ASN A 627 15.52 -10.00 27.71
N PRO A 628 16.23 -10.96 27.07
CA PRO A 628 16.97 -10.70 25.84
C PRO A 628 16.09 -10.23 24.68
N PHE A 629 14.86 -10.72 24.60
CA PHE A 629 13.90 -10.32 23.57
C PHE A 629 13.47 -8.86 23.74
N ILE A 630 13.14 -8.44 24.97
CA ILE A 630 12.77 -7.04 25.27
C ILE A 630 13.94 -6.09 24.99
N GLN A 631 15.17 -6.48 25.37
CA GLN A 631 16.35 -5.66 25.10
C GLN A 631 16.58 -5.50 23.60
N ARG A 632 16.47 -6.59 22.83
CA ARG A 632 16.62 -6.52 21.37
C ARG A 632 15.53 -5.68 20.71
N LEU A 633 14.28 -5.83 21.15
CA LEU A 633 13.16 -5.02 20.68
C LEU A 633 13.44 -3.54 20.90
N LEU A 634 13.96 -3.16 22.08
CA LEU A 634 14.37 -1.79 22.39
C LEU A 634 15.54 -1.29 21.53
N GLU A 635 16.53 -2.14 21.23
CA GLU A 635 17.64 -1.80 20.32
C GLU A 635 17.14 -1.51 18.90
N ILE A 636 16.27 -2.38 18.36
CA ILE A 636 15.67 -2.19 17.03
C ILE A 636 14.82 -0.93 17.03
N ALA A 637 13.98 -0.75 18.06
CA ALA A 637 13.14 0.43 18.20
C ALA A 637 13.93 1.74 18.23
N ARG A 638 15.11 1.76 18.88
CA ARG A 638 16.01 2.93 18.89
C ARG A 638 16.71 3.16 17.56
N SER A 639 17.19 2.08 16.92
CA SER A 639 17.93 2.17 15.65
C SER A 639 17.05 2.49 14.45
N THR A 640 15.74 2.22 14.54
CA THR A 640 14.75 2.45 13.48
C THR A 640 13.76 3.59 13.78
N ASP A 641 13.89 4.26 14.93
CA ASP A 641 12.95 5.29 15.42
C ASP A 641 11.47 4.81 15.46
N ARG A 642 11.26 3.51 15.68
CA ARG A 642 9.95 2.86 15.73
C ARG A 642 9.37 2.89 17.15
N LYS A 643 8.60 3.94 17.45
CA LYS A 643 7.96 4.18 18.77
C LYS A 643 6.96 3.08 19.18
N ASP A 644 6.29 2.47 18.21
CA ASP A 644 5.38 1.34 18.40
C ASP A 644 6.10 0.13 19.03
N LEU A 645 7.35 -0.13 18.65
CA LEU A 645 8.16 -1.21 19.23
C LEU A 645 8.67 -0.88 20.64
N GLN A 646 9.00 0.39 20.91
CA GLN A 646 9.32 0.82 22.27
C GLN A 646 8.12 0.59 23.20
N TYR A 647 6.93 0.93 22.73
CA TYR A 647 5.69 0.68 23.45
C TYR A 647 5.44 -0.80 23.69
N LEU A 648 5.51 -1.63 22.64
CA LEU A 648 5.33 -3.07 22.78
C LEU A 648 6.29 -3.65 23.82
N SER A 649 7.54 -3.18 23.87
CA SER A 649 8.49 -3.63 24.89
C SER A 649 8.00 -3.38 26.32
N LYS A 650 7.31 -2.25 26.56
CA LYS A 650 6.73 -1.92 27.88
C LYS A 650 5.50 -2.80 28.18
N LEU A 651 4.65 -3.09 27.19
CA LEU A 651 3.55 -4.05 27.36
C LEU A 651 4.05 -5.45 27.72
N LEU A 652 5.09 -5.92 27.05
CA LEU A 652 5.71 -7.21 27.34
C LEU A 652 6.29 -7.25 28.76
N ARG A 653 6.88 -6.14 29.24
CA ARG A 653 7.29 -6.03 30.66
C ARG A 653 6.09 -6.08 31.60
N ALA A 654 5.02 -5.33 31.30
CA ALA A 654 3.80 -5.31 32.10
C ALA A 654 3.22 -6.72 32.25
N ARG A 655 3.20 -7.50 31.16
CA ARG A 655 2.73 -8.88 31.17
C ARG A 655 3.57 -9.78 32.08
N ILE A 656 4.89 -9.70 32.01
CA ILE A 656 5.77 -10.48 32.91
C ILE A 656 5.55 -10.07 34.37
N TYR A 657 5.38 -8.77 34.66
CA TYR A 657 5.09 -8.31 36.03
C TYR A 657 3.72 -8.79 36.53
N GLU A 658 2.71 -8.84 35.66
CA GLU A 658 1.38 -9.38 35.99
C GLU A 658 1.48 -10.84 36.44
N GLN A 659 2.23 -11.67 35.72
CA GLN A 659 2.49 -13.06 36.07
C GLN A 659 3.28 -13.24 37.36
N GLN A 660 4.14 -12.27 37.69
CA GLN A 660 4.86 -12.19 38.97
C GLN A 660 4.00 -11.60 40.10
N GLU A 661 2.71 -11.33 39.85
CA GLU A 661 1.77 -10.67 40.77
C GLU A 661 2.24 -9.28 41.24
N ASN A 662 3.11 -8.62 40.48
CA ASN A 662 3.68 -7.31 40.79
C ASN A 662 2.83 -6.17 40.18
N ILE A 663 1.60 -6.04 40.68
CA ILE A 663 0.62 -5.04 40.22
C ILE A 663 1.17 -3.59 40.22
N PRO A 664 1.95 -3.13 41.23
CA PRO A 664 2.52 -1.78 41.19
C PRO A 664 3.44 -1.53 39.98
N ALA A 665 4.18 -2.55 39.54
CA ALA A 665 5.02 -2.45 38.35
C ALA A 665 4.19 -2.43 37.06
N VAL A 666 3.13 -3.24 36.97
CA VAL A 666 2.15 -3.18 35.86
C VAL A 666 1.55 -1.79 35.74
N GLN A 667 1.01 -1.25 36.84
CA GLN A 667 0.44 0.10 36.89
C GLN A 667 1.43 1.18 36.49
N LYS A 668 2.73 0.99 36.79
CA LYS A 668 3.78 1.91 36.35
C LYS A 668 3.99 1.85 34.84
N GLU A 669 4.10 0.65 34.25
CA GLU A 669 4.26 0.50 32.79
C GLU A 669 3.09 1.12 32.03
N PHE A 670 1.84 0.85 32.45
CA PHE A 670 0.65 1.46 31.85
C PHE A 670 0.65 3.00 31.97
N ARG A 671 1.07 3.56 33.11
CA ARG A 671 1.26 5.01 33.27
C ARG A 671 2.31 5.58 32.32
N ASP A 672 3.47 4.93 32.23
CA ASP A 672 4.59 5.34 31.37
C ASP A 672 4.22 5.23 29.88
N LEU A 673 3.21 4.43 29.55
CA LEU A 673 2.61 4.33 28.23
C LEU A 673 1.48 5.33 27.95
N GLY A 674 0.97 5.99 29.00
CA GLY A 674 -0.24 6.79 28.89
C GLY A 674 -1.46 5.94 28.57
N MET A 675 -1.49 4.69 29.03
CA MET A 675 -2.51 3.71 28.67
C MET A 675 -3.47 3.50 29.84
N PRO A 676 -4.80 3.59 29.64
CA PRO A 676 -5.76 3.12 30.62
C PRO A 676 -5.59 1.61 30.80
N MET A 677 -5.64 1.14 32.04
CA MET A 677 -5.83 -0.29 32.28
C MET A 677 -7.22 -0.69 31.83
N GLU A 678 -7.37 -1.96 31.45
CA GLU A 678 -8.56 -2.53 30.83
C GLU A 678 -9.79 -2.32 31.71
N TYR A 679 -9.69 -2.61 33.01
CA TYR A 679 -10.77 -2.41 33.97
C TYR A 679 -11.16 -0.93 34.22
N GLN A 680 -10.43 0.03 33.64
CA GLN A 680 -10.80 1.46 33.66
C GLN A 680 -11.72 1.83 32.49
N TRP A 681 -12.06 0.87 31.64
CA TRP A 681 -13.08 0.97 30.61
C TRP A 681 -14.37 0.30 31.07
N ASP A 682 -15.49 0.97 30.82
CA ASP A 682 -16.80 0.32 30.78
C ASP A 682 -17.21 0.06 29.32
N LEU A 683 -17.76 -1.12 29.07
CA LEU A 683 -18.20 -1.60 27.77
C LEU A 683 -19.72 -1.74 27.70
N ALA A 684 -20.31 -1.43 26.55
CA ALA A 684 -21.73 -1.70 26.27
C ALA A 684 -21.90 -2.30 24.87
N GLY A 685 -22.68 -3.37 24.76
CA GLY A 685 -22.89 -4.11 23.52
C GLY A 685 -23.47 -5.52 23.75
N PRO A 686 -23.41 -6.41 22.74
CA PRO A 686 -23.27 -6.06 21.33
C PRO A 686 -24.60 -5.47 20.81
N PHE A 687 -24.52 -4.38 20.06
CA PHE A 687 -25.62 -3.84 19.28
C PHE A 687 -25.55 -4.39 17.85
N SER A 688 -26.68 -4.43 17.14
CA SER A 688 -26.70 -4.85 15.73
C SER A 688 -27.73 -4.07 14.91
N GLY A 689 -27.30 -3.57 13.75
CA GLY A 689 -28.16 -2.89 12.78
C GLY A 689 -28.70 -3.88 11.74
N LYS A 690 -30.02 -4.03 11.61
CA LYS A 690 -30.61 -4.95 10.62
C LYS A 690 -30.68 -4.37 9.20
N THR A 691 -30.95 -3.08 9.09
CA THR A 691 -31.31 -2.40 7.83
C THR A 691 -30.57 -1.09 7.63
N GLU A 692 -29.80 -0.65 8.63
CA GLU A 692 -29.06 0.60 8.64
C GLU A 692 -27.57 0.31 8.88
N SER A 693 -26.71 1.21 8.38
CA SER A 693 -25.26 1.19 8.58
C SER A 693 -24.92 1.15 10.06
N PRO A 694 -24.35 0.05 10.59
CA PRO A 694 -23.92 0.00 11.98
C PRO A 694 -22.91 1.10 12.31
N PHE A 695 -22.07 1.50 11.34
CA PHE A 695 -21.14 2.62 11.49
C PHE A 695 -21.87 3.96 11.67
N ASN A 696 -22.88 4.26 10.86
CA ASN A 696 -23.59 5.55 10.87
C ASN A 696 -24.79 5.63 11.80
N TYR A 697 -25.38 4.49 12.17
CA TYR A 697 -26.52 4.43 13.07
C TYR A 697 -26.15 4.85 14.48
N ALA A 698 -26.85 5.84 15.04
CA ALA A 698 -26.65 6.28 16.41
C ALA A 698 -27.33 5.31 17.40
N PHE A 699 -26.55 4.47 18.06
CA PHE A 699 -27.07 3.57 19.10
C PHE A 699 -27.24 4.31 20.44
N PRO A 700 -27.96 3.73 21.43
CA PRO A 700 -28.26 4.43 22.67
C PRO A 700 -27.06 5.08 23.41
N PRO A 701 -25.84 4.48 23.44
CA PRO A 701 -24.68 5.13 24.05
C PRO A 701 -24.26 6.48 23.42
N GLU A 702 -24.65 6.76 22.17
CA GLU A 702 -24.40 8.05 21.50
C GLU A 702 -25.41 9.14 21.90
N VAL A 703 -26.54 8.77 22.53
CA VAL A 703 -27.66 9.70 22.77
C VAL A 703 -27.57 10.34 24.16
N ARG A 704 -27.34 11.66 24.20
CA ARG A 704 -27.10 12.50 25.41
C ARG A 704 -28.12 12.42 26.56
N GLN A 705 -29.29 11.79 26.40
CA GLN A 705 -30.43 11.97 27.30
C GLN A 705 -30.73 10.83 28.29
N LYS A 706 -29.87 9.83 28.48
CA LYS A 706 -30.07 8.83 29.54
C LYS A 706 -28.82 8.65 30.39
N THR A 707 -29.03 8.81 31.69
CA THR A 707 -28.17 8.37 32.79
C THR A 707 -27.66 6.94 32.59
N GLN A 708 -26.64 6.53 33.34
CA GLN A 708 -26.03 5.17 33.42
C GLN A 708 -27.00 3.95 33.50
N SER A 709 -28.31 4.13 33.42
CA SER A 709 -29.32 3.07 33.32
C SER A 709 -29.21 2.28 32.02
N ASP A 710 -29.40 0.95 32.11
CA ASP A 710 -29.41 -0.02 31.02
C ASP A 710 -29.93 0.52 29.68
N HIS A 711 -29.09 0.45 28.65
CA HIS A 711 -29.49 0.81 27.29
C HIS A 711 -30.46 -0.25 26.76
N ILE A 712 -31.73 0.12 26.56
CA ILE A 712 -32.70 -0.79 25.94
C ILE A 712 -32.61 -0.62 24.41
N PHE A 713 -32.21 -1.69 23.72
CA PHE A 713 -32.19 -1.76 22.26
C PHE A 713 -32.85 -3.07 21.80
N ASN A 714 -33.77 -2.98 20.83
CA ASN A 714 -34.58 -4.12 20.37
C ASN A 714 -35.23 -4.95 21.50
N GLY A 715 -35.65 -4.28 22.58
CA GLY A 715 -36.27 -4.91 23.75
C GLY A 715 -35.32 -5.66 24.68
N LYS A 716 -33.99 -5.57 24.48
CA LYS A 716 -32.96 -6.13 25.36
C LYS A 716 -32.17 -5.02 26.05
N ALA A 717 -31.76 -5.29 27.28
CA ALA A 717 -30.87 -4.42 28.04
C ALA A 717 -29.41 -4.66 27.62
N HIS A 718 -28.66 -3.58 27.45
CA HIS A 718 -27.22 -3.56 27.18
C HIS A 718 -26.55 -2.66 28.24
N PRO A 719 -26.33 -3.18 29.46
CA PRO A 719 -25.73 -2.41 30.54
C PRO A 719 -24.28 -2.06 30.23
N TRP A 720 -23.79 -1.00 30.88
CA TRP A 720 -22.35 -0.78 31.00
C TRP A 720 -21.77 -1.80 31.97
N GLN A 721 -20.64 -2.39 31.61
CA GLN A 721 -19.91 -3.34 32.45
C GLN A 721 -18.40 -3.13 32.31
N PRO A 722 -17.60 -3.28 33.37
CA PRO A 722 -16.15 -3.14 33.28
C PRO A 722 -15.57 -4.10 32.23
N ALA A 723 -14.60 -3.64 31.45
CA ALA A 723 -13.85 -4.54 30.58
C ALA A 723 -13.02 -5.49 31.45
N ASN A 724 -13.25 -6.79 31.29
CA ASN A 724 -12.49 -7.80 32.01
C ASN A 724 -12.47 -9.11 31.22
N ASP A 725 -11.39 -9.33 30.50
CA ASP A 725 -11.08 -10.60 29.84
C ASP A 725 -10.05 -11.43 30.63
N GLY A 726 -9.64 -10.95 31.81
CA GLY A 726 -8.67 -11.61 32.70
C GLY A 726 -7.20 -11.34 32.35
N TYR A 727 -6.90 -10.40 31.46
CA TYR A 727 -5.54 -10.04 31.06
C TYR A 727 -5.30 -8.52 31.11
N LEU A 728 -4.07 -8.10 31.44
CA LEU A 728 -3.63 -6.71 31.40
C LEU A 728 -2.55 -6.51 30.33
N ASP A 729 -2.90 -6.70 29.07
CA ASP A 729 -1.98 -6.71 27.92
C ASP A 729 -2.11 -5.49 26.98
N GLY A 730 -2.93 -4.52 27.36
CA GLY A 730 -3.29 -3.32 26.60
C GLY A 730 -4.46 -3.51 25.63
N TYR A 731 -4.88 -4.74 25.35
CA TYR A 731 -5.91 -5.02 24.37
C TYR A 731 -7.28 -5.17 25.03
N VAL A 732 -8.19 -4.24 24.73
CA VAL A 732 -9.57 -4.37 25.21
C VAL A 732 -10.33 -5.33 24.30
N ASN A 733 -10.45 -6.59 24.74
CA ASN A 733 -11.04 -7.68 23.99
C ASN A 733 -12.59 -7.69 24.07
N LEU A 734 -13.23 -7.14 23.05
CA LEU A 734 -14.69 -7.07 22.95
C LEU A 734 -15.30 -8.44 22.62
N GLN A 735 -14.59 -9.29 21.88
CA GLN A 735 -15.03 -10.64 21.53
C GLN A 735 -15.18 -11.54 22.77
N ALA A 736 -14.27 -11.41 23.74
CA ALA A 736 -14.36 -12.14 25.01
C ALA A 736 -15.58 -11.70 25.85
N GLN A 737 -15.99 -10.44 25.70
CA GLN A 737 -17.07 -9.84 26.49
C GLN A 737 -18.47 -10.09 25.89
N PHE A 738 -18.58 -10.17 24.55
CA PHE A 738 -19.86 -10.08 23.86
C PHE A 738 -20.10 -11.23 22.87
N GLN A 739 -21.33 -11.75 22.88
CA GLN A 739 -21.83 -12.74 21.93
C GLN A 739 -23.26 -12.35 21.47
N PRO A 740 -23.60 -12.49 20.17
CA PRO A 740 -22.69 -12.76 19.05
C PRO A 740 -21.77 -11.55 18.78
N TYR A 741 -20.57 -11.81 18.27
CA TYR A 741 -19.58 -10.77 17.92
C TYR A 741 -19.50 -10.48 16.41
N THR A 742 -20.11 -11.30 15.56
CA THR A 742 -20.16 -11.03 14.12
C THR A 742 -21.28 -10.04 13.79
N TRP A 743 -21.01 -9.11 12.87
CA TRP A 743 -21.95 -8.04 12.49
C TRP A 743 -22.48 -7.24 13.68
N ALA A 744 -21.59 -6.97 14.64
CA ALA A 744 -21.88 -6.37 15.93
C ALA A 744 -21.26 -4.97 16.10
N VAL A 745 -21.73 -4.24 17.10
CA VAL A 745 -21.20 -2.93 17.51
C VAL A 745 -21.09 -2.88 19.02
N ALA A 746 -20.00 -2.30 19.52
CA ALA A 746 -19.79 -2.07 20.95
C ALA A 746 -19.27 -0.67 21.17
N TYR A 747 -19.47 -0.22 22.40
CA TYR A 747 -18.97 1.05 22.89
C TYR A 747 -18.05 0.82 24.07
N ALA A 748 -17.01 1.65 24.16
CA ALA A 748 -16.10 1.70 25.28
C ALA A 748 -16.04 3.12 25.84
N TRP A 749 -16.16 3.26 27.16
CA TRP A 749 -16.19 4.53 27.86
C TRP A 749 -15.16 4.56 28.99
N THR A 750 -14.36 5.62 29.03
CA THR A 750 -13.47 5.93 30.16
C THR A 750 -13.41 7.45 30.40
N TYR A 751 -12.89 7.85 31.55
CA TYR A 751 -12.56 9.24 31.83
C TYR A 751 -11.06 9.46 31.91
N VAL A 752 -10.62 10.57 31.32
CA VAL A 752 -9.24 11.06 31.37
C VAL A 752 -9.22 12.27 32.28
N TYR A 753 -8.60 12.16 33.43
CA TYR A 753 -8.33 13.30 34.30
C TYR A 753 -7.04 13.99 33.86
N ALA A 754 -7.10 15.29 33.63
CA ALA A 754 -5.93 16.14 33.38
C ALA A 754 -5.79 17.19 34.49
N SER A 755 -4.62 17.30 35.12
CA SER A 755 -4.38 18.30 36.18
C SER A 755 -4.36 19.74 35.67
N GLU A 756 -4.06 19.92 34.39
CA GLU A 756 -3.99 21.21 33.69
C GLU A 756 -4.40 21.06 32.23
N GLU A 757 -4.60 22.19 31.56
CA GLU A 757 -4.85 22.20 30.13
C GLU A 757 -3.57 21.78 29.40
N GLN A 758 -3.66 20.73 28.59
CA GLN A 758 -2.48 20.22 27.88
C GLN A 758 -2.86 19.61 26.53
N LYS A 759 -2.00 19.88 25.54
CA LYS A 759 -2.07 19.27 24.22
C LYS A 759 -1.57 17.82 24.32
N VAL A 760 -2.38 16.89 23.85
CA VAL A 760 -2.07 15.46 23.87
C VAL A 760 -2.31 14.84 22.50
N GLN A 761 -1.81 13.62 22.33
CA GLN A 761 -2.13 12.77 21.19
C GLN A 761 -2.83 11.51 21.70
N ILE A 762 -4.08 11.34 21.30
CA ILE A 762 -4.80 10.07 21.42
C ILE A 762 -4.28 9.17 20.31
N ARG A 763 -3.72 8.03 20.68
CA ARG A 763 -3.20 7.02 19.77
C ARG A 763 -4.09 5.80 19.90
N LEU A 764 -4.71 5.37 18.82
CA LEU A 764 -5.67 4.27 18.85
C LEU A 764 -5.48 3.30 17.68
N GLY A 765 -5.89 2.07 17.93
CA GLY A 765 -5.92 0.99 16.97
C GLY A 765 -7.14 0.13 17.21
N THR A 766 -8.09 0.12 16.28
CA THR A 766 -9.35 -0.63 16.43
C THR A 766 -9.46 -1.70 15.38
N ASP A 767 -10.12 -2.80 15.73
CA ASP A 767 -10.71 -3.64 14.71
C ASP A 767 -11.75 -2.85 13.94
N GLU A 768 -11.71 -3.02 12.63
CA GLU A 768 -12.60 -2.40 11.68
C GLU A 768 -12.83 -0.89 11.89
N THR A 769 -14.09 -0.46 11.81
CA THR A 769 -14.49 0.93 11.74
C THR A 769 -14.61 1.52 13.13
N CYS A 770 -14.24 2.79 13.28
CA CYS A 770 -14.26 3.47 14.56
C CYS A 770 -14.85 4.87 14.49
N LYS A 771 -15.52 5.27 15.57
CA LYS A 771 -15.79 6.67 15.89
C LYS A 771 -15.33 6.96 17.32
N LEU A 772 -14.74 8.13 17.52
CA LEU A 772 -14.17 8.57 18.80
C LEU A 772 -14.72 9.95 19.15
N TRP A 773 -15.28 10.05 20.34
CA TRP A 773 -15.78 11.30 20.91
C TRP A 773 -14.96 11.70 22.13
N LEU A 774 -14.69 13.00 22.24
CA LEU A 774 -14.10 13.64 23.42
C LEU A 774 -15.10 14.67 23.93
N ASN A 775 -15.55 14.53 25.18
CA ASN A 775 -16.55 15.41 25.79
C ASN A 775 -17.82 15.59 24.92
N ASP A 776 -18.26 14.47 24.33
CA ASP A 776 -19.41 14.36 23.41
C ASP A 776 -19.25 15.09 22.05
N ASP A 777 -18.06 15.60 21.74
CA ASP A 777 -17.72 16.09 20.39
C ASP A 777 -17.05 14.96 19.60
N LEU A 778 -17.56 14.66 18.40
CA LEU A 778 -16.93 13.68 17.49
C LEU A 778 -15.62 14.28 16.99
N ILE A 779 -14.49 13.74 17.44
CA ILE A 779 -13.15 14.25 17.11
C ILE A 779 -12.46 13.41 16.04
N TRP A 780 -12.89 12.16 15.83
CA TRP A 780 -12.27 11.25 14.87
C TRP A 780 -13.22 10.15 14.41
N GLN A 781 -13.05 9.72 13.17
CA GLN A 781 -13.66 8.51 12.63
C GLN A 781 -12.87 7.95 11.44
N HIS A 782 -13.01 6.66 11.20
CA HIS A 782 -12.59 6.01 9.96
C HIS A 782 -13.48 4.81 9.64
N TYR A 783 -13.51 4.44 8.37
CA TYR A 783 -14.16 3.23 7.87
C TYR A 783 -13.10 2.35 7.20
N LEU A 784 -12.45 1.52 8.01
CA LEU A 784 -11.44 0.57 7.58
C LEU A 784 -11.90 -0.81 8.05
N LYS A 785 -11.69 -1.86 7.26
CA LYS A 785 -11.95 -3.26 7.68
C LYS A 785 -10.61 -3.97 7.80
N GLU A 786 -9.91 -3.66 8.89
CA GLU A 786 -8.59 -4.20 9.20
C GLU A 786 -8.52 -4.54 10.70
N ASP A 787 -7.58 -5.40 11.08
CA ASP A 787 -7.29 -5.71 12.47
C ASP A 787 -6.83 -4.46 13.27
N ALA A 788 -7.02 -4.52 14.59
CA ALA A 788 -6.53 -3.57 15.56
C ALA A 788 -5.00 -3.49 15.51
N LYS A 789 -4.48 -2.32 15.12
CA LYS A 789 -3.04 -2.05 15.05
C LYS A 789 -2.66 -0.93 15.99
N LEU A 790 -1.71 -1.21 16.87
CA LEU A 790 -1.10 -0.26 17.79
C LEU A 790 -0.77 1.06 17.09
N ASP A 791 -1.21 2.18 17.68
CA ASP A 791 -0.92 3.54 17.20
C ASP A 791 -1.28 3.83 15.73
N ARG A 792 -2.18 3.05 15.11
CA ARG A 792 -2.59 3.27 13.71
C ARG A 792 -3.08 4.70 13.50
N ASP A 793 -3.99 5.14 14.35
CA ASP A 793 -4.62 6.45 14.27
C ASP A 793 -4.05 7.37 15.34
N LEU A 794 -3.80 8.63 14.94
CA LEU A 794 -3.13 9.64 15.74
C LEU A 794 -3.98 10.91 15.75
N VAL A 795 -4.65 11.19 16.87
CA VAL A 795 -5.58 12.32 17.01
C VAL A 795 -5.04 13.31 18.02
N THR A 796 -4.65 14.49 17.56
CA THR A 796 -4.16 15.57 18.43
C THR A 796 -5.31 16.41 18.97
N VAL A 797 -5.41 16.52 20.30
CA VAL A 797 -6.47 17.26 20.99
C VAL A 797 -5.90 18.06 22.16
N VAL A 798 -6.72 18.95 22.72
CA VAL A 798 -6.41 19.64 23.98
C VAL A 798 -7.37 19.12 25.04
N LEU A 799 -6.82 18.57 26.13
CA LEU A 799 -7.60 18.18 27.30
C LEU A 799 -7.82 19.39 28.20
N ARG A 800 -9.02 19.51 28.75
CA ARG A 800 -9.34 20.55 29.75
C ARG A 800 -8.93 20.08 31.15
N PRO A 801 -8.62 20.98 32.09
CA PRO A 801 -8.43 20.60 33.48
C PRO A 801 -9.65 19.85 34.04
N GLY A 802 -9.41 18.79 34.80
CA GLY A 802 -10.44 17.90 35.35
C GLY A 802 -10.73 16.69 34.46
N TYR A 803 -11.92 16.11 34.61
CA TYR A 803 -12.33 14.91 33.88
C TYR A 803 -12.79 15.24 32.46
N ASN A 804 -12.22 14.52 31.50
CA ASN A 804 -12.60 14.55 30.09
C ASN A 804 -13.16 13.18 29.72
N LYS A 805 -14.37 13.14 29.16
CA LYS A 805 -15.04 11.89 28.75
C LYS A 805 -14.49 11.42 27.42
N LEU A 806 -14.08 10.16 27.33
CA LEU A 806 -13.81 9.47 26.07
C LEU A 806 -14.84 8.39 25.81
N LEU A 807 -15.39 8.37 24.60
CA LEU A 807 -16.30 7.35 24.13
C LEU A 807 -15.82 6.83 22.77
N LEU A 808 -15.72 5.51 22.63
CA LEU A 808 -15.42 4.84 21.38
C LEU A 808 -16.62 4.03 20.92
N LYS A 809 -16.79 3.94 19.60
CA LYS A 809 -17.66 3.01 18.90
C LYS A 809 -16.80 2.17 17.97
N ILE A 810 -16.98 0.85 18.02
CA ILE A 810 -16.20 -0.10 17.24
C ILE A 810 -17.17 -1.10 16.62
N THR A 811 -17.10 -1.29 15.29
CA THR A 811 -17.88 -2.30 14.58
C THR A 811 -17.11 -3.61 14.47
N ASN A 812 -17.82 -4.70 14.21
CA ASN A 812 -17.20 -5.95 13.82
C ASN A 812 -18.03 -6.68 12.75
N THR A 813 -17.37 -7.29 11.77
CA THR A 813 -17.95 -8.14 10.73
C THR A 813 -17.70 -9.60 11.08
N ASP A 814 -16.44 -9.98 11.31
CA ASP A 814 -15.98 -11.36 11.54
C ASP A 814 -14.64 -11.41 12.30
N PHE A 815 -14.19 -12.61 12.70
CA PHE A 815 -12.94 -12.87 13.44
C PHE A 815 -12.78 -12.07 14.76
N ASP A 816 -11.59 -11.48 14.99
CA ASP A 816 -11.19 -10.80 16.22
C ASP A 816 -11.96 -9.47 16.41
N TRP A 817 -12.19 -9.09 17.67
CA TRP A 817 -12.87 -7.83 17.98
C TRP A 817 -12.36 -7.16 19.25
N GLY A 818 -11.82 -5.95 19.13
CA GLY A 818 -11.23 -5.17 20.20
C GLY A 818 -10.48 -3.94 19.73
N PHE A 819 -9.72 -3.34 20.65
CA PHE A 819 -8.95 -2.13 20.38
C PHE A 819 -7.81 -1.90 21.38
N TYR A 820 -6.90 -1.01 20.98
CA TYR A 820 -5.87 -0.39 21.80
C TYR A 820 -6.09 1.12 21.83
N LEU A 821 -5.89 1.77 22.99
CA LEU A 821 -5.91 3.23 23.08
C LEU A 821 -4.96 3.73 24.18
N ARG A 822 -4.22 4.80 23.87
CA ARG A 822 -3.37 5.52 24.82
C ARG A 822 -3.35 7.03 24.56
N ILE A 823 -3.02 7.81 25.58
CA ILE A 823 -2.93 9.27 25.54
C ILE A 823 -1.52 9.69 25.92
N THR A 824 -0.85 10.35 24.98
CA THR A 824 0.60 10.55 25.03
C THR A 824 1.00 11.94 24.59
N GLY A 825 2.27 12.30 24.80
CA GLY A 825 2.91 13.38 24.06
C GLY A 825 3.22 12.98 22.61
N GLU A 826 3.73 13.93 21.81
CA GLU A 826 4.16 13.65 20.42
C GLU A 826 5.34 12.64 20.36
N ASN A 827 6.09 12.51 21.45
CA ASN A 827 7.12 11.49 21.63
C ASN A 827 6.56 10.07 21.83
N GLY A 828 5.26 9.92 22.13
CA GLY A 828 4.61 8.63 22.37
C GLY A 828 4.74 8.12 23.80
N ASP A 829 5.22 8.92 24.75
CA ASP A 829 5.23 8.57 26.18
C ASP A 829 4.01 9.14 26.91
N GLY A 830 3.64 8.51 28.03
CA GLY A 830 2.65 9.05 28.95
C GLY A 830 3.06 10.40 29.52
N LEU A 831 2.09 11.26 29.77
CA LEU A 831 2.31 12.63 30.26
C LEU A 831 2.04 12.74 31.78
N PRO A 832 2.82 13.55 32.51
CA PRO A 832 2.52 13.84 33.91
C PRO A 832 1.18 14.57 34.05
N GLY A 833 0.48 14.32 35.16
CA GLY A 833 -0.82 14.95 35.43
C GLY A 833 -2.01 14.34 34.67
N ILE A 834 -1.78 13.30 33.85
CA ILE A 834 -2.82 12.48 33.23
C ILE A 834 -3.06 11.21 34.05
N SER A 835 -4.34 10.89 34.30
CA SER A 835 -4.75 9.60 34.86
C SER A 835 -6.10 9.15 34.28
N PHE A 836 -6.35 7.85 34.30
CA PHE A 836 -7.56 7.24 33.75
C PHE A 836 -8.44 6.72 34.88
N HIS A 837 -9.75 6.80 34.68
CA HIS A 837 -10.76 6.47 35.70
C HIS A 837 -11.96 5.82 35.02
N SER A 838 -12.48 4.75 35.61
CA SER A 838 -13.73 4.17 35.14
C SER A 838 -14.88 5.16 35.35
N PRO A 839 -15.97 5.04 34.60
CA PRO A 839 -17.18 5.81 34.88
C PRO A 839 -17.69 5.65 36.31
N ALA A 840 -17.53 4.47 36.90
CA ALA A 840 -17.90 4.18 38.29
C ALA A 840 -17.00 4.89 39.32
N ASP A 841 -15.75 5.22 38.98
CA ASP A 841 -14.85 5.98 39.87
C ASP A 841 -15.20 7.47 39.93
N VAL A 842 -15.88 7.98 38.89
CA VAL A 842 -16.17 9.41 38.71
C VAL A 842 -17.59 9.79 39.14
N HIS A 843 -18.54 8.85 39.01
CA HIS A 843 -19.96 9.03 39.35
C HIS A 843 -20.29 8.41 40.69
#